data_AF-A0A7J9RDG6-F1
#
_entry.id   AF-A0A7J9RDG6-F1
#
_cell.length_a   1.000
_cell.length_b   1.000
_cell.length_c   1.000
_cell.angle_alpha   90.00
_cell.angle_beta   90.00
_cell.angle_gamma   90.00
#
_symmetry.space_group_name_H-M   'P 1'
#
loop_
_entity.id
_entity.type
_entity.pdbx_description
1 polymer ?
#
loop_
_entity_poly.entity_id
_entity_poly.type
_entity_poly.pdbx_seq_one_letter_code
_entity_poly.pdbx_strand_id
1 'polypeptide(L)'
;MERKALSAVFLTLIMLLSGCLGSDSPDNSSDDGEKVVEVTASMELNEQIADAVVGDIVVIEGYVDVQPFGTIVSYEYDLITPSGIRDIDSTFSQSPQDFRLILMPDEPGDWAISVRMIVEGLDDSLKDQASFTILPPDEGDTLLSVDPIIELEQSMPLSITGKVIHDDVNSCQITDGLSTQSADENGDFSIGQGVVEESYNVTITATCGVWTTSEDSRIVRVILLQGNDMDGDGIPDDSDSCPNGYGEDEGWNPNQATDKDGDGCHDFEEDLDDDNDMIPDVDDDCASEIGWVSTPENDYDQDGCSDVLEDDDDNDGITDPFDLCPKGEIGWESKPYTDWDGDGCRDLSEDFDDDNDMVNDTNDDCWRGYSNWISNSEFDYDGDGCYDLTEDEDDDADGVNDVNETGIVLDECPRTPLSAQDVDERGCDATERDTDSDGVMDSDDACPGTPIGNVVNNLGCADLDGDGIFSNVDNCSDTEAKWTPDAAGCAVYQLPVTWKENGHGNSRMDTVAHFSLPTLDGTWSFRNEWNGEDVYIFLFKYTDSSGNGNNADWSKSPGSMIRQLPDNAHLFYGSFDNSYHNDVQGRKTAVLNALNPDEELKWEDRIHYIDQDMSSASGGLGDLINNWNSLYYGIDRFQRAREIGSIYAWTTQSNDITHWAYEARMYNYEFPTEVRETDPNVHTVTIVDETWHNGGWSGGYTSTYENVSVNLPNNISTYDTLEVFHEHACEDRRNRYQNPDGSYGGCHEWDYLAYMKICDRDNSSKCGTEFMRWITTYGREGRWLTDISPYLFMLEDNDVRNFKYQGANKGTMTIKLLFSDWDEGERSFDGEQVFTGGQFKGQYNNETQYKRQHNFSAPSQYYSAKIVATITGHGFNQDQANCAEFCDHEHHYYLNGFHAYEWHPIVGDSQGCEKEVDRGVVANQFGSWPFGRAGWCAGQDVKQWTYDITDWIDNSTQNNLKYRGLFNGQEYVPQDTNGGSREIRANIWLVWYVQN
;
A
#
# COMPACT_ATOMS: atom_id res chain seq x y z
N MET A 1 -16.45 29.06 -30.52
CA MET A 1 -17.31 29.68 -31.55
C MET A 1 -16.64 29.48 -32.92
N GLU A 2 -17.32 28.83 -33.89
CA GLU A 2 -17.13 28.82 -35.36
C GLU A 2 -15.72 28.92 -36.02
N ARG A 3 -15.36 28.20 -37.11
CA ARG A 3 -15.90 26.99 -37.80
C ARG A 3 -14.86 26.47 -38.83
N LYS A 4 -15.08 25.27 -39.40
CA LYS A 4 -14.14 24.47 -40.23
C LYS A 4 -14.03 24.88 -41.72
N ALA A 5 -13.06 24.25 -42.42
CA ALA A 5 -13.10 23.73 -43.82
C ALA A 5 -12.84 24.70 -45.01
N LEU A 6 -12.45 24.26 -46.23
CA LEU A 6 -11.52 23.19 -46.73
C LEU A 6 -11.49 23.27 -48.30
N SER A 7 -10.49 22.62 -48.93
CA SER A 7 -10.55 21.93 -50.25
C SER A 7 -10.28 22.62 -51.61
N ALA A 8 -9.79 21.75 -52.51
CA ALA A 8 -9.79 21.72 -53.98
C ALA A 8 -8.65 22.46 -54.74
N VAL A 9 -7.52 21.80 -55.04
CA VAL A 9 -7.29 20.79 -56.13
C VAL A 9 -7.15 21.41 -57.53
N PHE A 10 -5.94 21.33 -58.09
CA PHE A 10 -5.75 21.21 -59.54
C PHE A 10 -4.50 20.38 -59.85
N LEU A 11 -4.72 19.15 -60.34
CA LEU A 11 -3.69 18.15 -60.63
C LEU A 11 -3.28 18.18 -62.11
N THR A 12 -2.04 17.81 -62.40
CA THR A 12 -1.53 17.32 -63.72
C THR A 12 -1.72 18.21 -64.96
N LEU A 13 -0.61 18.58 -65.62
CA LEU A 13 0.02 17.76 -66.68
C LEU A 13 1.33 18.42 -67.19
N ILE A 14 2.15 17.63 -67.89
CA ILE A 14 3.30 18.03 -68.74
C ILE A 14 4.63 18.27 -67.99
N MET A 15 5.35 17.18 -67.73
CA MET A 15 6.77 17.14 -68.09
C MET A 15 6.91 17.12 -69.62
N LEU A 16 7.89 17.83 -70.19
CA LEU A 16 8.84 17.37 -71.24
C LEU A 16 9.61 18.54 -71.88
N LEU A 17 10.77 18.21 -72.46
CA LEU A 17 11.72 19.02 -73.27
C LEU A 17 12.83 19.70 -72.44
N SER A 18 14.06 19.16 -72.36
CA SER A 18 15.08 18.93 -73.43
C SER A 18 15.78 20.21 -73.93
N GLY A 19 17.08 20.34 -73.64
CA GLY A 19 17.93 21.39 -74.22
C GLY A 19 19.42 21.24 -73.86
N CYS A 20 20.23 20.77 -74.81
CA CYS A 20 21.70 20.77 -74.71
C CYS A 20 22.31 22.10 -75.23
N LEU A 21 23.64 22.26 -75.05
CA LEU A 21 24.60 23.32 -75.46
C LEU A 21 25.20 24.05 -74.23
N GLY A 22 26.48 24.44 -74.14
CA GLY A 22 27.64 24.22 -75.02
C GLY A 22 28.78 25.22 -74.72
N SER A 23 29.99 24.72 -74.40
CA SER A 23 31.35 25.33 -74.43
C SER A 23 31.66 26.78 -73.97
N ASP A 24 32.83 26.88 -73.33
CA ASP A 24 33.78 28.02 -73.16
C ASP A 24 33.67 28.96 -71.94
N SER A 25 34.79 29.04 -71.21
CA SER A 25 35.13 29.90 -70.05
C SER A 25 35.68 31.28 -70.52
N PRO A 26 35.90 32.33 -69.68
CA PRO A 26 36.53 32.28 -68.33
C PRO A 26 35.98 33.26 -67.25
N ASP A 27 36.50 33.13 -66.02
CA ASP A 27 36.45 34.02 -64.83
C ASP A 27 35.09 34.72 -64.49
N ASN A 28 34.54 34.65 -63.27
CA ASN A 28 35.20 34.79 -61.96
C ASN A 28 34.21 34.45 -60.80
N SER A 29 34.75 34.23 -59.60
CA SER A 29 34.10 34.23 -58.25
C SER A 29 32.94 33.26 -57.91
N SER A 30 33.16 32.58 -56.76
CA SER A 30 32.19 32.01 -55.78
C SER A 30 31.10 31.04 -56.25
N ASP A 31 31.21 29.79 -55.80
CA ASP A 31 30.06 29.02 -55.32
C ASP A 31 30.48 28.05 -54.21
N ASP A 32 29.53 27.66 -53.35
CA ASP A 32 29.75 26.76 -52.20
C ASP A 32 29.87 25.30 -52.63
N GLY A 33 30.79 24.57 -51.98
CA GLY A 33 30.90 23.12 -52.09
C GLY A 33 30.16 22.44 -50.94
N GLU A 34 28.91 22.04 -51.17
CA GLU A 34 28.11 21.26 -50.24
C GLU A 34 28.85 19.95 -49.88
N LYS A 35 29.15 19.74 -48.60
CA LYS A 35 29.81 18.53 -48.12
C LYS A 35 28.78 17.43 -47.95
N VAL A 36 28.95 16.32 -48.68
CA VAL A 36 28.32 15.05 -48.29
C VAL A 36 28.95 14.61 -46.97
N VAL A 37 28.11 14.39 -45.95
CA VAL A 37 28.50 13.81 -44.66
C VAL A 37 28.19 12.31 -44.75
N GLU A 38 29.20 11.47 -44.55
CA GLU A 38 28.99 10.01 -44.44
C GLU A 38 28.39 9.71 -43.06
N VAL A 39 27.32 8.90 -43.03
CA VAL A 39 26.67 8.44 -41.79
C VAL A 39 27.30 7.11 -41.37
N THR A 40 27.62 6.96 -40.09
CA THR A 40 28.12 5.70 -39.51
C THR A 40 27.30 5.34 -38.29
N ALA A 41 26.93 4.06 -38.15
CA ALA A 41 26.12 3.56 -37.05
C ALA A 41 26.62 2.18 -36.55
N SER A 42 26.43 1.89 -35.27
CA SER A 42 26.59 0.57 -34.64
C SER A 42 25.56 0.34 -33.54
N MET A 43 25.20 -0.92 -33.31
CA MET A 43 24.26 -1.39 -32.29
C MET A 43 24.78 -2.70 -31.69
N GLU A 44 24.68 -2.87 -30.37
CA GLU A 44 25.09 -4.08 -29.63
C GLU A 44 24.13 -4.33 -28.46
N LEU A 45 23.52 -5.52 -28.38
CA LEU A 45 22.66 -5.96 -27.28
C LEU A 45 23.48 -6.52 -26.10
N ASN A 46 22.96 -6.38 -24.89
CA ASN A 46 23.55 -7.00 -23.70
C ASN A 46 23.32 -8.54 -23.71
N GLU A 47 24.40 -9.32 -23.83
CA GLU A 47 24.35 -10.80 -23.81
C GLU A 47 24.09 -11.41 -22.41
N GLN A 48 24.05 -10.62 -21.33
CA GLN A 48 23.91 -11.09 -19.94
C GLN A 48 22.47 -10.89 -19.41
N ILE A 49 21.46 -11.47 -20.08
CA ILE A 49 20.10 -11.56 -19.54
C ILE A 49 20.05 -12.75 -18.58
N ALA A 50 19.55 -12.55 -17.35
CA ALA A 50 19.40 -13.61 -16.36
C ALA A 50 18.24 -14.56 -16.72
N ASP A 51 18.33 -15.83 -16.30
CA ASP A 51 17.17 -16.73 -16.32
C ASP A 51 16.08 -16.18 -15.37
N ALA A 52 14.82 -16.22 -15.79
CA ALA A 52 13.69 -15.66 -15.06
C ALA A 52 12.52 -16.66 -14.99
N VAL A 53 11.48 -16.39 -14.21
CA VAL A 53 10.25 -17.19 -14.10
C VAL A 53 9.14 -16.56 -14.95
N VAL A 54 8.14 -17.35 -15.37
CA VAL A 54 6.92 -16.80 -15.97
C VAL A 54 6.29 -15.76 -15.02
N GLY A 55 6.01 -14.56 -15.52
CA GLY A 55 5.52 -13.42 -14.72
C GLY A 55 6.59 -12.43 -14.24
N ASP A 56 7.89 -12.76 -14.31
CA ASP A 56 8.97 -11.81 -13.96
C ASP A 56 9.09 -10.67 -14.98
N ILE A 57 9.60 -9.50 -14.56
CA ILE A 57 9.92 -8.40 -15.47
C ILE A 57 11.30 -8.64 -16.09
N VAL A 58 11.35 -8.92 -17.40
CA VAL A 58 12.59 -9.04 -18.17
C VAL A 58 12.93 -7.70 -18.82
N VAL A 59 14.14 -7.22 -18.53
CA VAL A 59 14.71 -5.98 -19.09
C VAL A 59 15.83 -6.31 -20.06
N ILE A 60 15.76 -5.76 -21.26
CA ILE A 60 16.74 -5.95 -22.33
C ILE A 60 17.27 -4.58 -22.75
N GLU A 61 18.58 -4.40 -22.67
CA GLU A 61 19.26 -3.14 -22.98
C GLU A 61 20.24 -3.32 -24.16
N GLY A 62 20.40 -2.27 -24.96
CA GLY A 62 21.35 -2.25 -26.06
C GLY A 62 21.95 -0.87 -26.32
N TYR A 63 23.25 -0.86 -26.64
CA TYR A 63 24.05 0.33 -26.89
C TYR A 63 24.03 0.71 -28.36
N VAL A 64 23.99 2.01 -28.66
CA VAL A 64 23.90 2.57 -30.01
C VAL A 64 24.82 3.79 -30.17
N ASP A 65 25.66 3.80 -31.21
CA ASP A 65 26.43 4.98 -31.63
C ASP A 65 26.06 5.33 -33.07
N VAL A 66 25.63 6.57 -33.30
CA VAL A 66 25.29 7.09 -34.64
C VAL A 66 25.91 8.47 -34.82
N GLN A 67 26.68 8.60 -35.90
CA GLN A 67 27.35 9.84 -36.30
C GLN A 67 26.91 10.24 -37.72
N PRO A 68 26.57 11.53 -37.98
CA PRO A 68 26.56 12.64 -37.03
C PRO A 68 25.35 12.61 -36.07
N PHE A 69 25.51 13.19 -34.88
CA PHE A 69 24.42 13.39 -33.93
C PHE A 69 23.22 14.13 -34.56
N GLY A 70 22.01 13.60 -34.34
CA GLY A 70 20.76 14.14 -34.88
C GLY A 70 20.24 13.46 -36.15
N THR A 71 20.91 12.42 -36.66
CA THR A 71 20.35 11.52 -37.68
C THR A 71 19.12 10.78 -37.13
N ILE A 72 18.07 10.62 -37.95
CA ILE A 72 16.85 9.90 -37.54
C ILE A 72 17.13 8.39 -37.49
N VAL A 73 16.73 7.77 -36.37
CA VAL A 73 16.83 6.32 -36.12
C VAL A 73 15.44 5.78 -35.77
N SER A 74 15.11 4.58 -36.24
CA SER A 74 13.94 3.83 -35.81
C SER A 74 14.27 2.36 -35.59
N TYR A 75 13.54 1.70 -34.71
CA TYR A 75 13.76 0.30 -34.33
C TYR A 75 12.53 -0.55 -34.66
N GLU A 76 12.77 -1.76 -35.13
CA GLU A 76 11.82 -2.87 -35.23
C GLU A 76 12.38 -4.01 -34.37
N TYR A 77 11.56 -4.78 -33.67
CA TYR A 77 12.01 -5.97 -32.94
C TYR A 77 11.04 -7.14 -33.11
N ASP A 78 11.59 -8.35 -33.17
CA ASP A 78 10.86 -9.61 -33.20
C ASP A 78 11.13 -10.36 -31.88
N LEU A 79 10.08 -10.70 -31.12
CA LEU A 79 10.18 -11.61 -29.97
C LEU A 79 9.90 -13.05 -30.42
N ILE A 80 10.85 -13.93 -30.14
CA ILE A 80 10.84 -15.35 -30.49
C ILE A 80 10.67 -16.14 -29.20
N THR A 81 9.49 -16.67 -29.00
CA THR A 81 9.09 -17.49 -27.84
C THR A 81 9.07 -18.99 -28.22
N PRO A 82 8.95 -19.92 -27.25
CA PRO A 82 8.71 -21.34 -27.52
C PRO A 82 7.53 -21.62 -28.48
N SER A 83 6.46 -20.82 -28.41
CA SER A 83 5.29 -20.87 -29.30
C SER A 83 5.50 -20.18 -30.66
N GLY A 84 6.65 -19.53 -30.88
CA GLY A 84 7.04 -18.89 -32.14
C GLY A 84 7.21 -17.38 -32.03
N ILE A 85 7.12 -16.68 -33.16
CA ILE A 85 7.16 -15.20 -33.16
C ILE A 85 5.79 -14.68 -32.74
N ARG A 86 5.76 -13.91 -31.64
CA ARG A 86 4.53 -13.37 -31.03
C ARG A 86 4.73 -11.88 -30.71
N ASP A 87 3.70 -11.08 -30.94
CA ASP A 87 3.61 -9.74 -30.37
C ASP A 87 3.18 -9.89 -28.91
N ILE A 88 3.95 -9.31 -27.99
CA ILE A 88 3.75 -9.40 -26.54
C ILE A 88 3.81 -7.99 -25.98
N ASP A 89 2.97 -7.71 -24.98
CA ASP A 89 2.91 -6.37 -24.39
C ASP A 89 4.27 -6.01 -23.79
N SER A 90 4.83 -4.91 -24.27
CA SER A 90 6.22 -4.56 -24.02
C SER A 90 6.47 -3.08 -24.25
N THR A 91 7.25 -2.50 -23.33
CA THR A 91 7.56 -1.07 -23.33
C THR A 91 8.95 -0.86 -23.92
N PHE A 92 9.03 -0.17 -25.06
CA PHE A 92 10.28 0.22 -25.70
C PHE A 92 10.58 1.70 -25.44
N SER A 93 11.71 1.99 -24.80
CA SER A 93 12.21 3.35 -24.59
C SER A 93 13.59 3.53 -25.25
N GLN A 94 13.87 4.76 -25.71
CA GLN A 94 15.09 5.07 -26.47
C GLN A 94 15.72 6.38 -26.00
N SER A 95 17.05 6.36 -25.94
CA SER A 95 17.97 7.44 -25.61
C SER A 95 18.89 7.68 -26.81
N PRO A 96 19.58 8.84 -26.95
CA PRO A 96 20.52 9.07 -28.05
C PRO A 96 21.72 8.11 -28.12
N GLN A 97 21.97 7.30 -27.08
CA GLN A 97 23.07 6.34 -27.00
C GLN A 97 22.65 4.91 -26.63
N ASP A 98 21.40 4.69 -26.21
CA ASP A 98 20.93 3.42 -25.66
C ASP A 98 19.46 3.18 -26.01
N PHE A 99 19.01 1.93 -26.00
CA PHE A 99 17.58 1.58 -25.95
C PHE A 99 17.32 0.51 -24.89
N ARG A 100 16.09 0.49 -24.38
CA ARG A 100 15.62 -0.47 -23.39
C ARG A 100 14.26 -1.02 -23.82
N LEU A 101 14.13 -2.34 -23.86
CA LEU A 101 12.86 -3.04 -23.97
C LEU A 101 12.55 -3.70 -22.62
N ILE A 102 11.32 -3.55 -22.16
CA ILE A 102 10.79 -4.20 -20.96
C ILE A 102 9.63 -5.09 -21.41
N LEU A 103 9.62 -6.35 -20.98
CA LEU A 103 8.57 -7.32 -21.27
C LEU A 103 8.33 -8.26 -20.09
N MET A 104 7.16 -8.88 -20.03
CA MET A 104 6.83 -9.90 -19.04
C MET A 104 6.60 -11.24 -19.76
N PRO A 105 7.37 -12.31 -19.48
CA PRO A 105 7.22 -13.60 -20.14
C PRO A 105 5.95 -14.33 -19.70
N ASP A 106 5.19 -14.82 -20.68
CA ASP A 106 3.89 -15.48 -20.49
C ASP A 106 3.91 -17.01 -20.69
N GLU A 107 5.06 -17.58 -21.08
CA GLU A 107 5.26 -19.03 -21.23
C GLU A 107 6.70 -19.46 -20.91
N PRO A 108 6.91 -20.64 -20.31
CA PRO A 108 8.25 -21.14 -19.97
C PRO A 108 8.96 -21.77 -21.17
N GLY A 109 10.29 -21.65 -21.21
CA GLY A 109 11.16 -22.21 -22.25
C GLY A 109 12.23 -21.23 -22.74
N ASP A 110 12.83 -21.53 -23.90
CA ASP A 110 13.87 -20.70 -24.51
C ASP A 110 13.26 -19.49 -25.24
N TRP A 111 13.60 -18.28 -24.81
CA TRP A 111 13.20 -17.02 -25.45
C TRP A 111 14.39 -16.36 -26.16
N ALA A 112 14.11 -15.62 -27.23
CA ALA A 112 15.09 -14.78 -27.90
C ALA A 112 14.46 -13.53 -28.52
N ILE A 113 15.23 -12.44 -28.57
CA ILE A 113 14.84 -11.19 -29.22
C ILE A 113 15.76 -10.89 -30.39
N SER A 114 15.20 -10.51 -31.54
CA SER A 114 15.98 -9.92 -32.64
C SER A 114 15.61 -8.44 -32.79
N VAL A 115 16.53 -7.53 -32.48
CA VAL A 115 16.35 -6.09 -32.69
C VAL A 115 16.94 -5.68 -34.04
N ARG A 116 16.27 -4.77 -34.73
CA ARG A 116 16.65 -4.21 -36.03
C ARG A 116 16.61 -2.68 -36.00
N MET A 117 17.77 -2.06 -36.16
CA MET A 117 17.91 -0.61 -36.24
C MET A 117 17.95 -0.13 -37.70
N ILE A 118 17.14 0.87 -38.02
CA ILE A 118 17.03 1.53 -39.31
C ILE A 118 17.48 2.98 -39.13
N VAL A 119 18.52 3.39 -39.86
CA VAL A 119 19.15 4.72 -39.73
C VAL A 119 18.99 5.49 -41.04
N GLU A 120 18.48 6.72 -40.98
CA GLU A 120 18.30 7.57 -42.16
C GLU A 120 19.66 7.91 -42.80
N GLY A 121 19.93 7.37 -43.99
CA GLY A 121 21.19 7.56 -44.72
C GLY A 121 22.08 6.32 -44.81
N LEU A 122 21.73 5.21 -44.15
CA LEU A 122 22.27 3.88 -44.49
C LEU A 122 21.29 3.12 -45.40
N ASP A 123 21.83 2.42 -46.41
CA ASP A 123 21.04 1.53 -47.28
C ASP A 123 20.67 0.19 -46.58
N ASP A 124 21.47 -0.24 -45.60
CA ASP A 124 21.30 -1.50 -44.86
C ASP A 124 20.94 -1.25 -43.39
N SER A 125 19.93 -1.97 -42.89
CA SER A 125 19.55 -1.96 -41.46
C SER A 125 20.48 -2.86 -40.63
N LEU A 126 20.90 -2.39 -39.46
CA LEU A 126 21.66 -3.18 -38.49
C LEU A 126 20.71 -4.14 -37.74
N LYS A 127 21.22 -5.32 -37.36
CA LYS A 127 20.48 -6.35 -36.62
C LYS A 127 21.36 -6.99 -35.57
N ASP A 128 20.78 -7.29 -34.42
CA ASP A 128 21.42 -8.05 -33.35
C ASP A 128 20.40 -8.96 -32.63
N GLN A 129 20.86 -9.97 -31.89
CA GLN A 129 19.99 -10.95 -31.22
C GLN A 129 20.54 -11.41 -29.86
N ALA A 130 19.67 -11.43 -28.85
CA ALA A 130 19.94 -12.01 -27.52
C ALA A 130 18.97 -13.15 -27.18
N SER A 131 19.31 -14.03 -26.23
CA SER A 131 18.50 -15.20 -25.83
C SER A 131 18.64 -15.52 -24.34
N PHE A 132 17.54 -15.96 -23.71
CA PHE A 132 17.42 -16.23 -22.27
C PHE A 132 16.42 -17.38 -21.99
N THR A 133 16.46 -17.97 -20.80
CA THR A 133 15.57 -19.09 -20.42
C THR A 133 14.52 -18.63 -19.42
N ILE A 134 13.27 -19.06 -19.63
CA ILE A 134 12.16 -18.86 -18.69
C ILE A 134 11.79 -20.18 -18.02
N LEU A 135 11.79 -20.19 -16.69
CA LEU A 135 11.43 -21.33 -15.85
C LEU A 135 9.91 -21.35 -15.58
N PRO A 136 9.29 -22.53 -15.43
CA PRO A 136 7.89 -22.62 -15.02
C PRO A 136 7.70 -22.07 -13.59
N PRO A 137 6.52 -21.47 -13.30
CA PRO A 137 6.18 -21.04 -11.95
C PRO A 137 5.91 -22.24 -11.03
N ASP A 138 5.94 -22.01 -9.73
CA ASP A 138 5.51 -22.95 -8.68
C ASP A 138 4.05 -22.64 -8.33
N GLU A 139 3.16 -23.63 -8.40
CA GLU A 139 1.69 -23.46 -8.27
C GLU A 139 1.09 -24.05 -6.98
N GLY A 140 1.93 -24.57 -6.07
CA GLY A 140 1.52 -25.01 -4.74
C GLY A 140 0.86 -26.39 -4.64
N ASP A 141 0.33 -26.69 -3.44
CA ASP A 141 -0.28 -27.96 -3.07
C ASP A 141 -1.83 -27.92 -3.17
N THR A 142 -2.42 -28.92 -3.83
CA THR A 142 -3.88 -29.10 -3.94
C THR A 142 -4.50 -29.55 -2.61
N LEU A 143 -5.62 -28.93 -2.20
CA LEU A 143 -6.38 -29.32 -1.00
C LEU A 143 -7.87 -29.61 -1.30
N LEU A 144 -8.39 -30.75 -0.83
CA LEU A 144 -9.77 -31.20 -1.10
C LEU A 144 -10.67 -31.25 0.16
N SER A 145 -11.87 -30.64 0.06
CA SER A 145 -12.92 -30.60 1.10
C SER A 145 -14.25 -31.20 0.60
N VAL A 146 -14.79 -32.20 1.29
CA VAL A 146 -16.04 -32.91 0.94
C VAL A 146 -16.62 -33.66 2.16
N ASP A 147 -17.95 -33.77 2.26
CA ASP A 147 -18.65 -34.44 3.37
C ASP A 147 -18.50 -35.97 3.36
N PRO A 148 -18.34 -36.63 4.53
CA PRO A 148 -17.99 -38.05 4.59
C PRO A 148 -19.18 -39.05 4.63
N ILE A 149 -20.43 -38.61 4.90
CA ILE A 149 -21.61 -39.48 5.08
C ILE A 149 -22.88 -38.77 4.58
N ILE A 150 -23.74 -39.50 3.85
CA ILE A 150 -25.03 -39.07 3.31
C ILE A 150 -26.08 -40.16 3.61
N GLU A 151 -27.33 -39.80 3.88
CA GLU A 151 -28.43 -40.75 4.17
C GLU A 151 -29.68 -40.36 3.36
N LEU A 152 -30.44 -41.34 2.84
CA LEU A 152 -31.66 -41.11 2.04
C LEU A 152 -32.80 -42.03 2.55
N GLU A 153 -34.03 -41.53 2.52
CA GLU A 153 -35.19 -42.29 3.01
C GLU A 153 -35.86 -43.16 1.93
N GLN A 154 -35.67 -42.85 0.65
CA GLN A 154 -36.24 -43.57 -0.50
C GLN A 154 -35.38 -43.42 -1.76
N SER A 155 -35.58 -44.28 -2.76
CA SER A 155 -34.79 -44.30 -4.00
C SER A 155 -34.86 -42.98 -4.77
N MET A 156 -33.74 -42.26 -4.83
CA MET A 156 -33.64 -40.96 -5.51
C MET A 156 -32.22 -40.70 -6.06
N PRO A 157 -32.07 -39.78 -7.03
CA PRO A 157 -30.76 -39.34 -7.52
C PRO A 157 -29.91 -38.65 -6.44
N LEU A 158 -28.60 -38.92 -6.43
CA LEU A 158 -27.64 -38.25 -5.56
C LEU A 158 -26.54 -37.54 -6.38
N SER A 159 -26.11 -36.37 -5.90
CA SER A 159 -24.90 -35.66 -6.31
C SER A 159 -24.04 -35.35 -5.08
N ILE A 160 -22.73 -35.56 -5.18
CA ILE A 160 -21.76 -35.23 -4.12
C ILE A 160 -21.11 -33.90 -4.48
N THR A 161 -21.28 -32.90 -3.60
CA THR A 161 -20.70 -31.57 -3.71
C THR A 161 -19.50 -31.38 -2.79
N GLY A 162 -18.59 -30.48 -3.16
CA GLY A 162 -17.41 -30.14 -2.37
C GLY A 162 -16.62 -28.99 -2.98
N LYS A 163 -15.47 -28.67 -2.39
CA LYS A 163 -14.58 -27.58 -2.80
C LYS A 163 -13.12 -28.03 -2.89
N VAL A 164 -12.41 -27.54 -3.90
CA VAL A 164 -10.95 -27.65 -4.07
C VAL A 164 -10.30 -26.28 -3.89
N ILE A 165 -9.09 -26.26 -3.33
CA ILE A 165 -8.28 -25.04 -3.13
C ILE A 165 -6.91 -25.27 -3.77
N HIS A 166 -6.50 -24.35 -4.63
CA HIS A 166 -5.26 -24.32 -5.41
C HIS A 166 -5.07 -22.91 -6.00
N ASP A 167 -3.84 -22.50 -6.37
CA ASP A 167 -3.57 -21.13 -6.84
C ASP A 167 -4.24 -20.81 -8.20
N ASP A 168 -4.28 -21.78 -9.12
CA ASP A 168 -5.21 -21.78 -10.27
C ASP A 168 -6.26 -22.90 -10.10
N VAL A 169 -7.46 -22.53 -9.66
CA VAL A 169 -8.61 -23.46 -9.50
C VAL A 169 -9.16 -23.97 -10.83
N ASN A 170 -8.99 -23.24 -11.94
CA ASN A 170 -9.50 -23.66 -13.25
C ASN A 170 -8.68 -24.81 -13.85
N SER A 171 -7.44 -24.98 -13.38
CA SER A 171 -6.60 -26.13 -13.70
C SER A 171 -7.08 -27.44 -13.06
N CYS A 172 -7.92 -27.37 -12.01
CA CYS A 172 -8.31 -28.52 -11.19
C CYS A 172 -9.29 -29.47 -11.89
N GLN A 173 -8.98 -30.77 -11.82
CA GLN A 173 -9.83 -31.87 -12.23
C GLN A 173 -10.17 -32.77 -11.03
N ILE A 174 -11.46 -32.97 -10.78
CA ILE A 174 -11.99 -33.81 -9.70
C ILE A 174 -12.58 -35.09 -10.30
N THR A 175 -12.33 -36.25 -9.69
CA THR A 175 -12.83 -37.54 -10.15
C THR A 175 -13.24 -38.47 -9.00
N ASP A 176 -14.29 -39.26 -9.21
CA ASP A 176 -14.69 -40.37 -8.33
C ASP A 176 -14.15 -41.75 -8.78
N GLY A 177 -13.30 -41.75 -9.82
CA GLY A 177 -12.77 -42.95 -10.47
C GLY A 177 -13.63 -43.51 -11.61
N LEU A 178 -14.83 -42.98 -11.85
CA LEU A 178 -15.72 -43.36 -12.96
C LEU A 178 -16.12 -42.16 -13.85
N SER A 179 -16.20 -40.98 -13.25
CA SER A 179 -16.55 -39.69 -13.83
C SER A 179 -15.51 -38.64 -13.45
N THR A 180 -15.40 -37.58 -14.25
CA THR A 180 -14.44 -36.50 -14.06
C THR A 180 -15.12 -35.17 -14.37
N GLN A 181 -14.87 -34.15 -13.55
CA GLN A 181 -15.43 -32.81 -13.65
C GLN A 181 -14.33 -31.79 -13.32
N SER A 182 -14.33 -30.65 -13.99
CA SER A 182 -13.47 -29.52 -13.62
C SER A 182 -14.14 -28.72 -12.50
N ALA A 183 -13.35 -28.07 -11.65
CA ALA A 183 -13.91 -27.09 -10.71
C ALA A 183 -14.55 -25.92 -11.44
N ASP A 184 -15.47 -25.20 -10.78
CA ASP A 184 -15.89 -23.88 -11.23
C ASP A 184 -14.90 -22.77 -10.79
N GLU A 185 -15.19 -21.53 -11.16
CA GLU A 185 -14.36 -20.35 -10.89
C GLU A 185 -14.15 -20.07 -9.39
N ASN A 186 -15.00 -20.62 -8.51
CA ASN A 186 -14.86 -20.52 -7.06
C ASN A 186 -14.18 -21.76 -6.45
N GLY A 187 -13.82 -22.76 -7.24
CA GLY A 187 -13.26 -24.03 -6.77
C GLY A 187 -14.32 -25.06 -6.35
N ASP A 188 -15.61 -24.83 -6.57
CA ASP A 188 -16.67 -25.75 -6.17
C ASP A 188 -16.93 -26.82 -7.26
N PHE A 189 -17.43 -27.99 -6.85
CA PHE A 189 -17.74 -29.12 -7.76
C PHE A 189 -18.99 -29.89 -7.32
N SER A 190 -19.60 -30.64 -8.26
CA SER A 190 -20.81 -31.44 -8.04
C SER A 190 -20.85 -32.68 -8.94
N ILE A 191 -20.45 -33.83 -8.39
CA ILE A 191 -20.37 -35.11 -9.12
C ILE A 191 -21.64 -35.94 -8.89
N GLY A 192 -22.43 -36.13 -9.95
CA GLY A 192 -23.63 -36.96 -9.94
C GLY A 192 -23.31 -38.46 -9.81
N GLN A 193 -23.90 -39.13 -8.83
CA GLN A 193 -23.78 -40.57 -8.59
C GLN A 193 -24.95 -41.40 -9.15
N GLY A 194 -26.01 -40.74 -9.65
CA GLY A 194 -27.21 -41.40 -10.16
C GLY A 194 -28.19 -41.81 -9.06
N VAL A 195 -29.17 -42.65 -9.41
CA VAL A 195 -30.21 -43.12 -8.47
C VAL A 195 -29.62 -44.13 -7.49
N VAL A 196 -29.79 -43.87 -6.20
CA VAL A 196 -29.32 -44.74 -5.12
C VAL A 196 -30.38 -45.81 -4.85
N GLU A 197 -30.07 -47.08 -5.12
CA GLU A 197 -30.94 -48.23 -4.86
C GLU A 197 -30.51 -49.05 -3.62
N GLU A 198 -29.26 -48.92 -3.17
CA GLU A 198 -28.71 -49.56 -1.96
C GLU A 198 -27.53 -48.76 -1.37
N SER A 199 -27.07 -49.12 -0.17
CA SER A 199 -25.94 -48.46 0.52
C SER A 199 -24.56 -48.79 -0.07
N TYR A 200 -23.73 -47.78 -0.35
CA TYR A 200 -22.35 -47.93 -0.83
C TYR A 200 -21.39 -46.85 -0.32
N ASN A 201 -20.09 -46.97 -0.67
CA ASN A 201 -19.04 -45.99 -0.41
C ASN A 201 -18.34 -45.58 -1.72
N VAL A 202 -17.85 -44.35 -1.82
CA VAL A 202 -17.10 -43.81 -2.99
C VAL A 202 -15.88 -43.00 -2.54
N THR A 203 -14.87 -42.82 -3.41
CA THR A 203 -13.64 -42.06 -3.14
C THR A 203 -13.49 -40.94 -4.16
N ILE A 204 -13.25 -39.71 -3.71
CA ILE A 204 -13.08 -38.52 -4.54
C ILE A 204 -11.61 -38.10 -4.52
N THR A 205 -11.05 -37.74 -5.67
CA THR A 205 -9.66 -37.28 -5.85
C THR A 205 -9.65 -36.00 -6.67
N ALA A 206 -8.83 -35.01 -6.29
CA ALA A 206 -8.58 -33.80 -7.06
C ALA A 206 -7.11 -33.73 -7.49
N THR A 207 -6.87 -33.19 -8.69
CA THR A 207 -5.53 -32.94 -9.26
C THR A 207 -5.54 -31.59 -9.95
N CYS A 208 -4.61 -30.70 -9.61
CA CYS A 208 -4.50 -29.33 -10.15
C CYS A 208 -3.08 -29.03 -10.66
N GLY A 209 -2.92 -27.92 -11.38
CA GLY A 209 -1.64 -27.42 -11.91
C GLY A 209 -1.60 -27.31 -13.43
N VAL A 210 -1.15 -26.16 -13.96
CA VAL A 210 -0.97 -25.88 -15.40
C VAL A 210 0.43 -26.25 -15.86
N TRP A 211 1.45 -25.99 -15.03
CA TRP A 211 2.87 -26.19 -15.31
C TRP A 211 3.52 -27.20 -14.35
N THR A 212 3.05 -27.25 -13.10
CA THR A 212 3.48 -28.12 -11.99
C THR A 212 2.24 -28.70 -11.29
N THR A 213 2.12 -30.04 -11.22
CA THR A 213 0.87 -30.70 -10.80
C THR A 213 0.91 -31.30 -9.39
N SER A 214 -0.13 -31.10 -8.58
CA SER A 214 -0.32 -31.66 -7.23
C SER A 214 -1.67 -32.41 -7.07
N GLU A 215 -1.86 -33.25 -6.03
CA GLU A 215 -3.08 -34.10 -5.85
C GLU A 215 -3.50 -34.37 -4.38
N ASP A 216 -4.82 -34.55 -4.12
CA ASP A 216 -5.40 -34.93 -2.81
C ASP A 216 -6.69 -35.79 -2.93
N SER A 217 -7.09 -36.57 -1.90
CA SER A 217 -8.25 -37.50 -1.96
C SER A 217 -8.99 -37.81 -0.63
N ARG A 218 -10.30 -38.14 -0.70
CA ARG A 218 -11.25 -38.36 0.43
C ARG A 218 -12.32 -39.46 0.14
N ILE A 219 -13.09 -39.93 1.15
CA ILE A 219 -14.06 -41.07 1.05
C ILE A 219 -15.45 -40.74 1.64
N VAL A 220 -16.55 -41.13 0.96
CA VAL A 220 -17.99 -40.80 1.26
C VAL A 220 -18.90 -42.07 1.32
N ARG A 221 -20.12 -42.05 1.94
CA ARG A 221 -21.07 -43.22 2.18
C ARG A 221 -22.61 -42.91 2.09
N VAL A 222 -23.54 -43.86 1.77
CA VAL A 222 -25.03 -43.65 1.41
C VAL A 222 -26.12 -44.74 1.89
N ILE A 223 -27.50 -44.54 1.99
CA ILE A 223 -28.64 -45.45 2.57
C ILE A 223 -30.12 -45.35 1.91
N LEU A 224 -31.22 -46.18 2.19
CA LEU A 224 -32.63 -46.23 1.54
C LEU A 224 -33.92 -47.05 2.13
N LEU A 225 -35.25 -46.85 1.71
CA LEU A 225 -36.58 -47.60 2.05
C LEU A 225 -37.84 -47.58 1.00
N GLN A 226 -39.06 -48.26 1.19
CA GLN A 226 -40.36 -48.25 0.30
C GLN A 226 -41.79 -48.96 0.74
N GLY A 227 -42.91 -49.06 -0.10
CA GLY A 227 -44.42 -49.39 0.21
C GLY A 227 -45.42 -50.29 -0.71
N ASN A 228 -46.83 -50.25 -0.66
CA ASN A 228 -47.90 -51.23 -1.26
C ASN A 228 -49.46 -50.78 -1.47
N ASP A 229 -50.42 -51.60 -2.10
CA ASP A 229 -51.91 -51.44 -2.57
C ASP A 229 -52.97 -52.58 -2.14
N MET A 230 -54.34 -52.50 -2.34
CA MET A 230 -55.42 -53.34 -1.67
C MET A 230 -56.52 -54.20 -2.39
N ASP A 231 -57.60 -53.68 -3.05
CA ASP A 231 -58.85 -54.47 -3.30
C ASP A 231 -58.91 -55.28 -4.63
N GLY A 232 -58.24 -54.81 -5.68
CA GLY A 232 -57.77 -55.61 -6.81
C GLY A 232 -58.71 -55.76 -8.01
N ASP A 233 -59.74 -54.92 -8.17
CA ASP A 233 -60.57 -54.90 -9.39
C ASP A 233 -59.83 -54.39 -10.66
N GLY A 234 -58.72 -53.65 -10.45
CA GLY A 234 -57.87 -53.09 -11.49
C GLY A 234 -57.76 -51.56 -11.46
N ILE A 235 -58.50 -50.88 -10.58
CA ILE A 235 -58.42 -49.45 -10.30
C ILE A 235 -57.81 -49.27 -8.90
N PRO A 236 -56.78 -48.42 -8.70
CA PRO A 236 -56.25 -48.14 -7.35
C PRO A 236 -57.29 -47.44 -6.47
N ASP A 237 -57.27 -47.70 -5.15
CA ASP A 237 -58.23 -47.22 -4.13
C ASP A 237 -58.66 -45.72 -4.26
N ASP A 238 -57.82 -44.86 -4.84
CA ASP A 238 -58.03 -43.41 -5.01
C ASP A 238 -58.90 -43.02 -6.25
N SER A 239 -59.51 -43.96 -6.99
CA SER A 239 -60.17 -43.65 -8.27
C SER A 239 -61.44 -44.46 -8.63
N ASP A 240 -62.14 -44.99 -7.62
CA ASP A 240 -63.44 -45.65 -7.77
C ASP A 240 -64.51 -44.97 -6.88
N SER A 241 -65.73 -44.78 -7.41
CA SER A 241 -66.89 -44.24 -6.69
C SER A 241 -67.45 -45.24 -5.67
N CYS A 242 -67.16 -46.53 -5.84
CA CYS A 242 -67.54 -47.62 -4.93
C CYS A 242 -66.33 -48.51 -4.56
N PRO A 243 -65.25 -47.96 -3.93
CA PRO A 243 -63.89 -48.55 -3.83
C PRO A 243 -63.76 -49.71 -2.81
N ASN A 244 -64.84 -50.45 -2.55
CA ASN A 244 -64.93 -51.72 -1.82
C ASN A 244 -66.15 -52.51 -2.37
N GLY A 245 -66.43 -52.35 -3.67
CA GLY A 245 -67.68 -52.73 -4.33
C GLY A 245 -67.67 -54.17 -4.86
N TYR A 246 -68.42 -54.40 -5.94
CA TYR A 246 -68.48 -55.71 -6.59
C TYR A 246 -67.25 -55.92 -7.52
N GLY A 247 -66.11 -56.39 -6.99
CA GLY A 247 -64.86 -56.58 -7.77
C GLY A 247 -64.67 -57.93 -8.49
N GLU A 248 -63.44 -58.22 -8.98
CA GLU A 248 -63.12 -59.44 -9.77
C GLU A 248 -63.45 -60.75 -9.02
N ASP A 249 -63.28 -60.78 -7.69
CA ASP A 249 -63.59 -61.95 -6.84
C ASP A 249 -65.11 -62.24 -6.73
N GLU A 250 -65.98 -61.27 -7.03
CA GLU A 250 -67.45 -61.43 -7.08
C GLU A 250 -68.01 -61.55 -8.51
N GLY A 251 -67.22 -61.21 -9.53
CA GLY A 251 -67.45 -61.59 -10.94
C GLY A 251 -68.33 -60.64 -11.76
N TRP A 252 -68.40 -59.36 -11.38
CA TRP A 252 -69.04 -58.26 -12.14
C TRP A 252 -67.97 -57.44 -12.89
N ASN A 253 -68.42 -56.63 -13.87
CA ASN A 253 -67.62 -55.67 -14.63
C ASN A 253 -68.58 -54.67 -15.35
N PRO A 254 -68.33 -53.34 -15.36
CA PRO A 254 -69.27 -52.32 -15.87
C PRO A 254 -69.65 -52.41 -17.37
N ASN A 255 -70.88 -52.00 -17.75
CA ASN A 255 -71.28 -51.83 -19.16
C ASN A 255 -72.59 -51.03 -19.39
N GLN A 256 -72.66 -50.37 -20.55
CA GLN A 256 -73.68 -49.42 -21.06
C GLN A 256 -75.16 -49.90 -21.20
N ALA A 257 -75.52 -51.06 -20.65
CA ALA A 257 -76.91 -51.57 -20.64
C ALA A 257 -77.50 -51.72 -19.24
N THR A 258 -76.69 -51.41 -18.22
CA THR A 258 -76.96 -51.59 -16.78
C THR A 258 -76.32 -50.46 -15.96
N ASP A 259 -75.95 -49.38 -16.64
CA ASP A 259 -75.12 -48.24 -16.25
C ASP A 259 -75.23 -47.27 -17.46
N LYS A 260 -76.21 -46.37 -17.43
CA LYS A 260 -76.69 -45.63 -18.62
C LYS A 260 -75.90 -44.34 -18.88
N ASP A 261 -75.28 -43.77 -17.85
CA ASP A 261 -74.44 -42.57 -17.87
C ASP A 261 -72.96 -42.85 -17.56
N GLY A 262 -72.59 -43.94 -16.87
CA GLY A 262 -71.25 -44.55 -16.95
C GLY A 262 -70.36 -44.43 -15.70
N ASP A 263 -70.92 -44.39 -14.50
CA ASP A 263 -70.24 -43.94 -13.27
C ASP A 263 -69.66 -45.05 -12.37
N GLY A 264 -69.98 -46.32 -12.66
CA GLY A 264 -69.62 -47.48 -11.82
C GLY A 264 -70.74 -48.00 -10.91
N CYS A 265 -71.94 -47.42 -10.95
CA CYS A 265 -73.14 -47.87 -10.24
C CYS A 265 -74.12 -48.61 -11.19
N HIS A 266 -75.34 -48.96 -10.73
CA HIS A 266 -76.26 -49.81 -11.51
C HIS A 266 -77.73 -49.36 -11.53
N ASP A 267 -78.13 -48.63 -12.59
CA ASP A 267 -79.41 -47.91 -12.82
C ASP A 267 -80.66 -48.41 -12.04
N PHE A 268 -81.00 -49.70 -12.18
CA PHE A 268 -82.35 -50.19 -11.84
C PHE A 268 -82.65 -50.27 -10.34
N GLU A 269 -81.62 -50.34 -9.49
CA GLU A 269 -81.81 -50.50 -8.03
C GLU A 269 -81.26 -49.31 -7.22
N GLU A 270 -80.67 -48.30 -7.87
CA GLU A 270 -79.86 -47.24 -7.23
C GLU A 270 -80.15 -45.77 -7.67
N ASP A 271 -81.05 -45.50 -8.65
CA ASP A 271 -81.29 -44.15 -9.24
C ASP A 271 -82.77 -43.64 -9.17
N LEU A 272 -83.02 -42.31 -9.27
CA LEU A 272 -84.30 -41.61 -9.03
C LEU A 272 -84.62 -40.34 -9.88
N ASP A 273 -83.79 -39.90 -10.83
CA ASP A 273 -84.07 -38.74 -11.72
C ASP A 273 -84.19 -39.23 -13.19
N ASP A 274 -85.32 -38.93 -13.87
CA ASP A 274 -85.78 -39.69 -15.05
C ASP A 274 -85.36 -39.06 -16.40
N ASP A 275 -85.32 -37.72 -16.51
CA ASP A 275 -84.71 -36.98 -17.62
C ASP A 275 -83.49 -36.13 -17.26
N ASN A 276 -83.09 -36.12 -15.98
CA ASN A 276 -81.83 -35.54 -15.47
C ASN A 276 -81.72 -34.03 -15.76
N ASP A 277 -82.85 -33.32 -15.68
CA ASP A 277 -82.88 -31.87 -15.55
C ASP A 277 -82.86 -31.37 -14.09
N MET A 278 -82.67 -32.30 -13.13
CA MET A 278 -82.22 -32.05 -11.76
C MET A 278 -83.16 -31.26 -10.84
N ILE A 279 -84.30 -30.77 -11.33
CA ILE A 279 -85.42 -30.32 -10.48
C ILE A 279 -86.43 -31.46 -10.37
N PRO A 280 -86.57 -32.14 -9.22
CA PRO A 280 -87.49 -33.27 -9.11
C PRO A 280 -88.94 -32.85 -9.39
N ASP A 281 -89.64 -33.66 -10.18
CA ASP A 281 -91.08 -33.73 -10.59
C ASP A 281 -92.18 -32.99 -9.77
N VAL A 282 -91.90 -32.56 -8.55
CA VAL A 282 -92.82 -31.97 -7.56
C VAL A 282 -92.52 -30.52 -7.16
N ASP A 283 -91.33 -29.99 -7.44
CA ASP A 283 -90.84 -28.68 -6.96
C ASP A 283 -90.50 -27.69 -8.12
N ASP A 284 -91.08 -27.90 -9.30
CA ASP A 284 -90.90 -27.09 -10.53
C ASP A 284 -92.18 -26.29 -10.87
N ASP A 285 -92.09 -24.95 -10.97
CA ASP A 285 -93.23 -24.06 -11.28
C ASP A 285 -93.58 -23.99 -12.80
N CYS A 286 -92.79 -24.63 -13.67
CA CYS A 286 -92.89 -24.63 -15.14
C CYS A 286 -92.84 -26.03 -15.87
N ALA A 287 -92.84 -27.14 -15.14
CA ALA A 287 -92.75 -28.58 -15.51
C ALA A 287 -93.45 -29.09 -16.80
N SER A 288 -92.98 -28.71 -18.00
CA SER A 288 -93.48 -29.27 -19.28
C SER A 288 -92.57 -29.10 -20.51
N GLU A 289 -91.33 -28.63 -20.40
CA GLU A 289 -90.42 -28.48 -21.53
C GLU A 289 -89.32 -29.55 -21.54
N ILE A 290 -89.20 -30.32 -22.62
CA ILE A 290 -88.19 -31.38 -22.75
C ILE A 290 -87.11 -30.94 -23.73
N GLY A 291 -85.86 -30.90 -23.28
CA GLY A 291 -84.68 -30.68 -24.12
C GLY A 291 -83.84 -29.43 -23.80
N TRP A 292 -84.10 -28.80 -22.66
CA TRP A 292 -83.12 -28.03 -21.88
C TRP A 292 -83.12 -28.58 -20.45
N VAL A 293 -82.27 -28.04 -19.59
CA VAL A 293 -82.20 -28.37 -18.17
C VAL A 293 -82.31 -27.05 -17.41
N SER A 294 -83.15 -26.97 -16.36
CA SER A 294 -83.06 -25.85 -15.41
C SER A 294 -81.68 -25.95 -14.77
N THR A 295 -80.80 -25.04 -15.18
CA THR A 295 -79.45 -24.96 -14.64
C THR A 295 -79.27 -23.58 -14.04
N PRO A 296 -78.41 -23.45 -13.02
CA PRO A 296 -77.93 -22.16 -12.55
C PRO A 296 -77.34 -21.26 -13.66
N GLU A 297 -77.08 -21.77 -14.88
CA GLU A 297 -76.54 -20.98 -15.99
C GLU A 297 -77.60 -20.33 -16.89
N ASN A 298 -78.88 -20.66 -16.72
CA ASN A 298 -79.97 -20.17 -17.59
C ASN A 298 -81.25 -19.76 -16.87
N ASP A 299 -81.29 -20.00 -15.55
CA ASP A 299 -82.33 -19.77 -14.55
C ASP A 299 -81.53 -19.64 -13.23
N TYR A 300 -80.98 -18.44 -12.96
CA TYR A 300 -79.90 -18.26 -11.98
C TYR A 300 -80.38 -18.46 -10.54
N ASP A 301 -81.55 -17.93 -10.20
CA ASP A 301 -82.20 -18.12 -8.89
C ASP A 301 -83.04 -19.41 -8.78
N GLN A 302 -83.12 -20.21 -9.86
CA GLN A 302 -83.62 -21.59 -9.91
C GLN A 302 -85.09 -21.73 -9.49
N ASP A 303 -85.94 -20.84 -10.01
CA ASP A 303 -87.40 -20.87 -9.80
C ASP A 303 -88.14 -21.73 -10.86
N GLY A 304 -87.45 -22.13 -11.92
CA GLY A 304 -87.98 -22.86 -13.08
C GLY A 304 -88.18 -21.99 -14.33
N CYS A 305 -87.79 -20.71 -14.30
CA CYS A 305 -87.93 -19.75 -15.40
C CYS A 305 -86.58 -19.21 -15.90
N SER A 306 -86.45 -18.95 -17.20
CA SER A 306 -85.14 -18.57 -17.77
C SER A 306 -84.86 -17.06 -17.78
N ASP A 307 -83.67 -16.69 -17.28
CA ASP A 307 -83.05 -15.35 -17.15
C ASP A 307 -83.34 -14.37 -18.30
N VAL A 308 -83.41 -14.86 -19.54
CA VAL A 308 -83.42 -14.04 -20.77
C VAL A 308 -84.69 -13.16 -20.92
N LEU A 309 -85.61 -13.20 -19.95
CA LEU A 309 -86.87 -12.46 -19.89
C LEU A 309 -87.09 -11.66 -18.59
N GLU A 310 -86.16 -11.72 -17.63
CA GLU A 310 -86.12 -10.96 -16.36
C GLU A 310 -85.22 -9.69 -16.51
N ASP A 311 -85.12 -8.85 -15.48
CA ASP A 311 -84.32 -7.60 -15.44
C ASP A 311 -83.61 -7.39 -14.05
N ASP A 312 -83.45 -8.43 -13.22
CA ASP A 312 -82.85 -8.44 -11.85
C ASP A 312 -82.53 -9.91 -11.47
N ASP A 313 -81.36 -10.41 -11.87
CA ASP A 313 -81.09 -11.86 -11.92
C ASP A 313 -80.71 -12.47 -10.54
N ASP A 314 -80.27 -11.69 -9.55
CA ASP A 314 -79.86 -12.18 -8.21
C ASP A 314 -80.69 -11.61 -7.02
N ASN A 315 -81.55 -10.62 -7.28
CA ASN A 315 -82.43 -9.96 -6.31
C ASN A 315 -81.72 -9.25 -5.13
N ASP A 316 -80.49 -8.75 -5.30
CA ASP A 316 -79.80 -7.93 -4.29
C ASP A 316 -80.44 -6.51 -4.10
N GLY A 317 -80.96 -5.93 -5.19
CA GLY A 317 -81.65 -4.63 -5.20
C GLY A 317 -80.90 -3.46 -5.86
N ILE A 318 -79.70 -3.68 -6.39
CA ILE A 318 -79.10 -2.94 -7.51
C ILE A 318 -79.74 -3.49 -8.81
N THR A 319 -79.26 -3.09 -9.99
CA THR A 319 -79.79 -3.58 -11.29
C THR A 319 -78.64 -3.69 -12.27
N ASP A 320 -78.59 -4.74 -13.09
CA ASP A 320 -77.48 -5.13 -13.97
C ASP A 320 -76.72 -3.98 -14.67
N PRO A 321 -77.36 -2.91 -15.18
CA PRO A 321 -76.63 -1.83 -15.87
C PRO A 321 -75.83 -0.89 -14.97
N PHE A 322 -75.96 -1.03 -13.64
CA PHE A 322 -75.30 -0.24 -12.60
C PHE A 322 -74.60 -1.13 -11.56
N ASP A 323 -74.48 -2.42 -11.86
CA ASP A 323 -73.89 -3.44 -11.03
C ASP A 323 -72.59 -3.94 -11.68
N LEU A 324 -71.51 -4.12 -10.92
CA LEU A 324 -70.30 -4.78 -11.41
C LEU A 324 -70.34 -6.31 -11.26
N CYS A 325 -71.26 -6.84 -10.44
CA CYS A 325 -71.59 -8.25 -10.29
C CYS A 325 -73.07 -8.59 -10.63
N PRO A 326 -73.60 -8.34 -11.85
CA PRO A 326 -75.03 -8.57 -12.22
C PRO A 326 -75.64 -9.97 -12.07
N LYS A 327 -74.89 -10.94 -11.54
CA LYS A 327 -75.30 -12.31 -11.21
C LYS A 327 -74.52 -12.73 -9.96
N GLY A 328 -74.69 -11.96 -8.89
CA GLY A 328 -74.02 -12.11 -7.61
C GLY A 328 -74.69 -13.12 -6.68
N GLU A 329 -74.44 -13.00 -5.37
CA GLU A 329 -74.89 -13.96 -4.37
C GLU A 329 -76.39 -13.73 -4.14
N ILE A 330 -77.23 -14.75 -4.33
CA ILE A 330 -78.68 -14.54 -4.23
C ILE A 330 -79.12 -14.32 -2.78
N GLY A 331 -79.82 -13.21 -2.52
CA GLY A 331 -80.55 -12.98 -1.27
C GLY A 331 -79.82 -12.20 -0.16
N TRP A 332 -78.89 -11.29 -0.51
CA TRP A 332 -78.43 -10.21 0.37
C TRP A 332 -79.00 -8.85 -0.08
N GLU A 333 -78.32 -7.74 0.21
CA GLU A 333 -78.76 -6.37 -0.11
C GLU A 333 -77.56 -5.40 0.04
N SER A 334 -77.04 -4.81 -1.06
CA SER A 334 -75.96 -3.81 -1.09
C SER A 334 -76.09 -2.70 -0.03
N LYS A 335 -75.01 -2.52 0.77
CA LYS A 335 -74.89 -1.54 1.87
C LYS A 335 -73.42 -1.25 2.22
N PRO A 336 -73.09 -0.04 2.75
CA PRO A 336 -71.73 0.40 3.17
C PRO A 336 -70.99 -0.37 4.30
N TYR A 337 -71.30 -1.64 4.50
CA TYR A 337 -70.63 -2.57 5.42
C TYR A 337 -70.66 -4.04 4.93
N THR A 338 -71.14 -4.25 3.70
CA THR A 338 -71.19 -5.51 2.95
C THR A 338 -70.83 -5.31 1.46
N ASP A 339 -70.54 -4.07 1.10
CA ASP A 339 -70.25 -3.46 -0.20
C ASP A 339 -69.61 -2.11 0.19
N TRP A 340 -68.26 -2.02 0.18
CA TRP A 340 -67.49 -0.91 0.77
C TRP A 340 -67.44 0.32 -0.13
N ASP A 341 -67.25 0.13 -1.43
CA ASP A 341 -67.15 1.20 -2.43
C ASP A 341 -68.52 1.60 -3.04
N GLY A 342 -69.48 0.67 -3.10
CA GLY A 342 -70.86 0.86 -3.55
C GLY A 342 -71.18 0.37 -4.96
N ASP A 343 -70.49 -0.64 -5.49
CA ASP A 343 -70.58 -1.07 -6.91
C ASP A 343 -71.61 -2.18 -7.24
N GLY A 344 -72.17 -2.84 -6.22
CA GLY A 344 -73.11 -3.96 -6.34
C GLY A 344 -72.51 -5.34 -6.07
N CYS A 345 -71.19 -5.47 -6.10
CA CYS A 345 -70.47 -6.66 -5.64
C CYS A 345 -70.44 -6.74 -4.11
N ARG A 346 -70.18 -7.95 -3.60
CA ARG A 346 -70.11 -8.22 -2.17
C ARG A 346 -68.68 -8.47 -1.71
N ASP A 347 -68.18 -7.60 -0.82
CA ASP A 347 -66.88 -7.64 -0.14
C ASP A 347 -66.35 -9.06 0.21
N LEU A 348 -67.25 -9.95 0.64
CA LEU A 348 -66.89 -11.21 1.30
C LEU A 348 -66.86 -12.42 0.37
N SER A 349 -67.35 -12.27 -0.86
CA SER A 349 -67.62 -13.42 -1.74
C SER A 349 -67.36 -13.16 -3.22
N GLU A 350 -67.44 -11.91 -3.68
CA GLU A 350 -67.63 -11.59 -5.12
C GLU A 350 -66.77 -10.44 -5.60
N ASP A 351 -66.50 -9.49 -4.71
CA ASP A 351 -65.45 -8.49 -4.91
C ASP A 351 -64.07 -9.08 -4.51
N PHE A 352 -63.02 -8.53 -5.11
CA PHE A 352 -61.61 -8.82 -4.83
C PHE A 352 -60.73 -7.54 -4.83
N ASP A 353 -61.35 -6.36 -4.91
CA ASP A 353 -60.75 -5.01 -4.90
C ASP A 353 -61.76 -4.13 -4.12
N ASP A 354 -61.87 -4.40 -2.81
CA ASP A 354 -62.90 -3.89 -1.88
C ASP A 354 -63.08 -2.35 -1.95
N ASP A 355 -62.08 -1.61 -2.41
CA ASP A 355 -62.08 -0.13 -2.50
C ASP A 355 -61.97 0.46 -3.93
N ASN A 356 -61.78 -0.40 -4.94
CA ASN A 356 -61.75 -0.11 -6.38
C ASN A 356 -60.60 0.84 -6.80
N ASP A 357 -59.37 0.54 -6.38
CA ASP A 357 -58.13 1.25 -6.75
C ASP A 357 -57.29 0.57 -7.86
N MET A 358 -57.69 -0.63 -8.27
CA MET A 358 -57.04 -1.55 -9.22
C MET A 358 -55.97 -2.49 -8.64
N VAL A 359 -55.80 -2.57 -7.32
CA VAL A 359 -55.01 -3.59 -6.60
C VAL A 359 -55.96 -4.57 -5.91
N ASN A 360 -55.69 -5.87 -6.05
CA ASN A 360 -56.55 -6.88 -5.42
C ASN A 360 -56.21 -7.08 -3.94
N ASP A 361 -57.20 -7.21 -3.04
CA ASP A 361 -57.09 -7.33 -1.56
C ASP A 361 -56.00 -8.30 -1.04
N THR A 362 -55.61 -9.27 -1.87
CA THR A 362 -54.59 -10.29 -1.53
C THR A 362 -53.15 -9.82 -1.71
N ASN A 363 -52.94 -8.69 -2.39
CA ASN A 363 -51.66 -8.01 -2.60
C ASN A 363 -51.79 -6.50 -2.29
N ASP A 364 -52.84 -6.12 -1.56
CA ASP A 364 -53.12 -4.77 -1.11
C ASP A 364 -53.04 -4.76 0.42
N ASP A 365 -52.08 -4.06 1.00
CA ASP A 365 -51.92 -3.94 2.46
C ASP A 365 -52.95 -2.95 3.07
N CYS A 366 -53.55 -2.10 2.23
CA CYS A 366 -54.55 -1.09 2.52
C CYS A 366 -55.98 -1.38 2.03
N TRP A 367 -56.31 -2.62 1.61
CA TRP A 367 -57.59 -3.19 1.07
C TRP A 367 -58.98 -2.63 1.45
N ARG A 368 -59.10 -1.67 2.37
CA ARG A 368 -60.31 -0.87 2.66
C ARG A 368 -59.94 0.60 2.92
N GLY A 369 -59.13 1.16 2.02
CA GLY A 369 -58.54 2.50 2.11
C GLY A 369 -59.40 3.58 1.46
N TYR A 370 -58.73 4.52 0.78
CA TYR A 370 -59.31 5.70 0.16
C TYR A 370 -60.02 5.41 -1.18
N SER A 371 -61.13 4.68 -1.11
CA SER A 371 -61.84 4.14 -2.29
C SER A 371 -62.00 5.07 -3.51
N ASN A 372 -61.97 4.44 -4.69
CA ASN A 372 -62.12 5.04 -6.03
C ASN A 372 -60.93 5.93 -6.47
N TRP A 373 -59.70 5.46 -6.29
CA TRP A 373 -58.48 6.07 -6.85
C TRP A 373 -57.82 5.15 -7.90
N ILE A 374 -56.52 5.25 -8.13
CA ILE A 374 -55.77 4.39 -9.07
C ILE A 374 -54.32 4.26 -8.57
N SER A 375 -53.93 3.08 -8.10
CA SER A 375 -52.53 2.73 -7.81
C SER A 375 -51.64 3.01 -9.03
N ASN A 376 -50.60 3.82 -8.83
CA ASN A 376 -49.53 4.09 -9.79
C ASN A 376 -48.39 4.90 -9.15
N SER A 377 -47.19 4.79 -9.72
CA SER A 377 -45.93 5.41 -9.26
C SER A 377 -45.89 6.93 -8.94
N GLU A 378 -46.97 7.71 -9.12
CA GLU A 378 -47.08 9.10 -8.64
C GLU A 378 -47.85 9.22 -7.30
N PHE A 379 -48.56 8.16 -6.88
CA PHE A 379 -49.51 8.12 -5.75
C PHE A 379 -49.44 6.85 -4.89
N ASP A 380 -48.69 5.85 -5.38
CA ASP A 380 -48.36 4.56 -4.80
C ASP A 380 -47.00 4.22 -5.43
N TYR A 381 -45.90 4.49 -4.73
CA TYR A 381 -44.56 4.39 -5.33
C TYR A 381 -43.98 2.97 -5.29
N ASP A 382 -44.19 2.20 -4.22
CA ASP A 382 -43.69 0.84 -4.09
C ASP A 382 -44.59 -0.22 -4.76
N GLY A 383 -45.90 0.04 -4.83
CA GLY A 383 -46.92 -0.78 -5.48
C GLY A 383 -47.76 -1.63 -4.52
N ASP A 384 -47.92 -1.26 -3.25
CA ASP A 384 -48.58 -2.07 -2.21
C ASP A 384 -50.10 -1.87 -2.05
N GLY A 385 -50.71 -0.94 -2.80
CA GLY A 385 -52.15 -0.60 -2.68
C GLY A 385 -52.48 0.46 -1.62
N CYS A 386 -51.48 1.01 -0.91
CA CYS A 386 -51.65 2.17 -0.05
C CYS A 386 -51.40 3.48 -0.81
N TYR A 387 -52.13 4.54 -0.44
CA TYR A 387 -51.96 5.87 -1.04
C TYR A 387 -50.94 6.70 -0.25
N ASP A 388 -49.73 6.89 -0.82
CA ASP A 388 -48.54 7.63 -0.30
C ASP A 388 -48.95 8.72 0.73
N LEU A 389 -49.79 9.66 0.29
CA LEU A 389 -50.05 10.90 1.01
C LEU A 389 -50.85 10.74 2.34
N THR A 390 -51.57 9.64 2.54
CA THR A 390 -52.49 9.52 3.70
C THR A 390 -52.66 8.16 4.35
N GLU A 391 -52.28 7.07 3.69
CA GLU A 391 -52.56 5.70 4.16
C GLU A 391 -51.32 4.82 4.26
N ASP A 392 -50.30 5.10 3.45
CA ASP A 392 -48.93 4.64 3.69
C ASP A 392 -48.22 5.51 4.76
N GLU A 393 -47.22 4.93 5.41
CA GLU A 393 -46.27 5.61 6.31
C GLU A 393 -44.79 5.28 5.95
N ASP A 394 -44.51 4.61 4.82
CA ASP A 394 -43.18 4.17 4.32
C ASP A 394 -43.17 4.17 2.77
N ASP A 395 -43.33 5.35 2.13
CA ASP A 395 -43.67 5.57 0.68
C ASP A 395 -42.85 4.72 -0.34
N ASP A 396 -41.67 4.19 0.01
CA ASP A 396 -40.81 3.38 -0.87
C ASP A 396 -40.45 1.98 -0.36
N ALA A 397 -41.04 1.58 0.77
CA ALA A 397 -40.87 0.31 1.46
C ALA A 397 -39.39 -0.09 1.71
N ASP A 398 -38.49 0.89 1.87
CA ASP A 398 -37.09 0.63 2.19
C ASP A 398 -36.87 0.18 3.65
N GLY A 399 -37.89 0.40 4.49
CA GLY A 399 -37.94 0.05 5.90
C GLY A 399 -37.73 1.22 6.86
N VAL A 400 -37.70 2.46 6.37
CA VAL A 400 -37.54 3.70 7.14
C VAL A 400 -38.72 4.64 6.90
N ASN A 401 -39.82 4.42 7.63
CA ASN A 401 -41.01 5.28 7.64
C ASN A 401 -40.74 6.79 7.47
N ASP A 402 -41.39 7.45 6.51
CA ASP A 402 -41.26 8.88 6.18
C ASP A 402 -41.14 9.80 7.40
N VAL A 403 -42.06 9.61 8.37
CA VAL A 403 -42.21 10.46 9.55
C VAL A 403 -42.48 9.66 10.81
N ASN A 404 -42.04 10.18 11.95
CA ASN A 404 -42.48 9.65 13.25
C ASN A 404 -43.83 10.25 13.70
N GLU A 405 -44.39 9.70 14.80
CA GLU A 405 -45.63 10.16 15.49
C GLU A 405 -45.76 11.68 15.73
N THR A 406 -44.68 12.46 15.61
CA THR A 406 -44.68 13.92 15.80
C THR A 406 -44.58 14.74 14.51
N GLY A 407 -44.55 14.09 13.34
CA GLY A 407 -44.40 14.73 12.03
C GLY A 407 -42.99 15.28 11.79
N ILE A 408 -41.97 14.61 12.34
CA ILE A 408 -40.56 14.85 12.01
C ILE A 408 -40.16 13.77 11.03
N VAL A 409 -39.64 14.21 9.89
CA VAL A 409 -39.03 13.38 8.84
C VAL A 409 -37.94 12.49 9.44
N LEU A 410 -38.02 11.18 9.19
CA LEU A 410 -36.98 10.21 9.52
C LEU A 410 -36.15 9.88 8.29
N ASP A 411 -36.82 9.72 7.16
CA ASP A 411 -36.21 9.42 5.87
C ASP A 411 -35.75 10.69 5.11
N GLU A 412 -34.48 10.72 4.73
CA GLU A 412 -33.88 11.80 3.93
C GLU A 412 -34.00 11.55 2.41
N CYS A 413 -34.35 10.34 1.98
CA CYS A 413 -34.46 9.86 0.60
C CYS A 413 -35.78 9.07 0.33
N PRO A 414 -36.98 9.70 0.48
CA PRO A 414 -38.32 9.05 0.43
C PRO A 414 -38.80 8.61 -0.95
N ARG A 415 -37.87 8.26 -1.83
CA ARG A 415 -38.05 7.60 -3.13
C ARG A 415 -36.82 6.77 -3.48
N THR A 416 -36.24 6.10 -2.50
CA THR A 416 -35.13 5.16 -2.65
C THR A 416 -35.45 4.17 -3.78
N PRO A 417 -34.46 3.70 -4.56
CA PRO A 417 -34.74 2.75 -5.64
C PRO A 417 -35.33 1.45 -5.06
N LEU A 418 -36.51 1.02 -5.52
CA LEU A 418 -37.22 -0.21 -5.06
C LEU A 418 -36.44 -1.56 -5.20
N SER A 419 -35.18 -1.51 -5.64
CA SER A 419 -34.24 -2.63 -5.66
C SER A 419 -33.01 -2.41 -4.78
N ALA A 420 -33.03 -1.41 -3.91
CA ALA A 420 -31.98 -1.08 -2.95
C ALA A 420 -31.74 -2.25 -1.99
N GLN A 421 -30.50 -2.37 -1.52
CA GLN A 421 -30.09 -3.41 -0.58
C GLN A 421 -29.14 -2.90 0.51
N ASP A 422 -28.63 -1.67 0.38
CA ASP A 422 -27.77 -1.01 1.36
C ASP A 422 -28.38 0.34 1.78
N VAL A 423 -29.56 0.27 2.39
CA VAL A 423 -30.28 1.42 2.95
C VAL A 423 -29.74 1.74 4.34
N ASP A 424 -29.47 3.02 4.64
CA ASP A 424 -28.96 3.46 5.95
C ASP A 424 -30.07 3.83 6.96
N GLU A 425 -29.70 4.30 8.15
CA GLU A 425 -30.68 4.68 9.20
C GLU A 425 -31.51 5.95 8.88
N ARG A 426 -31.38 6.50 7.66
CA ARG A 426 -32.06 7.69 7.15
C ARG A 426 -32.73 7.42 5.79
N GLY A 427 -33.00 6.16 5.47
CA GLY A 427 -33.71 5.74 4.25
C GLY A 427 -32.94 5.98 2.94
N CYS A 428 -31.61 6.11 2.98
CA CYS A 428 -30.83 6.37 1.77
C CYS A 428 -29.98 5.16 1.35
N ASP A 429 -30.09 4.75 0.08
CA ASP A 429 -29.20 3.77 -0.56
C ASP A 429 -27.81 4.36 -0.86
N ALA A 430 -26.80 3.49 -1.01
CA ALA A 430 -25.43 3.86 -1.38
C ALA A 430 -25.32 4.66 -2.70
N THR A 431 -26.31 4.58 -3.59
CA THR A 431 -26.36 5.39 -4.83
C THR A 431 -26.75 6.85 -4.62
N GLU A 432 -27.26 7.21 -3.43
CA GLU A 432 -27.74 8.55 -3.09
C GLU A 432 -26.97 9.19 -1.92
N ARG A 433 -26.17 8.39 -1.20
CA ARG A 433 -25.26 8.81 -0.12
C ARG A 433 -23.89 9.23 -0.63
N ASP A 434 -23.32 10.23 0.04
CA ASP A 434 -21.91 10.65 -0.02
C ASP A 434 -21.45 10.79 1.46
N THR A 435 -20.98 9.69 2.04
CA THR A 435 -20.80 9.53 3.50
C THR A 435 -19.64 10.36 4.05
N ASP A 436 -18.57 10.55 3.28
CA ASP A 436 -17.43 11.37 3.68
C ASP A 436 -17.44 12.79 3.10
N SER A 437 -18.40 13.10 2.22
CA SER A 437 -18.62 14.43 1.61
C SER A 437 -17.46 14.90 0.72
N ASP A 438 -16.81 13.98 0.01
CA ASP A 438 -15.76 14.29 -0.96
C ASP A 438 -16.30 14.67 -2.36
N GLY A 439 -17.56 14.31 -2.65
CA GLY A 439 -18.25 14.55 -3.92
C GLY A 439 -18.43 13.34 -4.84
N VAL A 440 -18.07 12.13 -4.40
CA VAL A 440 -18.39 10.83 -5.03
C VAL A 440 -19.41 10.09 -4.15
N MET A 441 -20.39 9.43 -4.76
CA MET A 441 -21.41 8.68 -4.00
C MET A 441 -20.85 7.35 -3.51
N ASP A 442 -21.29 6.86 -2.35
CA ASP A 442 -20.83 5.61 -1.71
C ASP A 442 -20.79 4.40 -2.69
N SER A 443 -21.71 4.34 -3.65
CA SER A 443 -21.77 3.27 -4.66
C SER A 443 -20.68 3.30 -5.73
N ASP A 444 -20.13 4.48 -6.02
CA ASP A 444 -19.06 4.73 -7.01
C ASP A 444 -17.69 5.02 -6.34
N ASP A 445 -17.67 5.20 -5.02
CA ASP A 445 -16.49 5.51 -4.22
C ASP A 445 -15.63 4.26 -3.93
N ALA A 446 -14.35 4.34 -4.26
CA ALA A 446 -13.36 3.28 -4.00
C ALA A 446 -12.51 3.55 -2.75
N CYS A 447 -12.65 4.72 -2.13
CA CYS A 447 -11.84 5.21 -1.01
C CYS A 447 -12.68 5.80 0.14
N PRO A 448 -13.61 5.01 0.72
CA PRO A 448 -14.54 5.50 1.74
C PRO A 448 -13.83 5.99 3.01
N GLY A 449 -14.17 7.22 3.40
CA GLY A 449 -13.59 7.92 4.54
C GLY A 449 -12.46 8.89 4.16
N THR A 450 -12.40 9.32 2.90
CA THR A 450 -11.45 10.32 2.44
C THR A 450 -11.65 11.65 3.19
N PRO A 451 -10.59 12.27 3.75
CA PRO A 451 -10.75 13.46 4.57
C PRO A 451 -11.36 14.67 3.84
N ILE A 452 -12.49 15.16 4.35
CA ILE A 452 -13.22 16.35 3.84
C ILE A 452 -12.27 17.50 3.47
N GLY A 453 -12.35 17.92 2.21
CA GLY A 453 -11.61 19.07 1.67
C GLY A 453 -10.29 18.70 0.98
N ASN A 454 -9.92 17.43 0.95
CA ASN A 454 -8.91 16.93 0.02
C ASN A 454 -9.39 17.05 -1.44
N VAL A 455 -8.44 17.02 -2.38
CA VAL A 455 -8.75 16.99 -3.82
C VAL A 455 -8.75 15.53 -4.26
N VAL A 456 -9.93 15.01 -4.56
CA VAL A 456 -10.13 13.61 -4.95
C VAL A 456 -10.10 13.42 -6.46
N ASN A 457 -9.83 12.19 -6.88
CA ASN A 457 -10.02 11.75 -8.26
C ASN A 457 -11.48 11.29 -8.49
N ASN A 458 -11.78 10.71 -9.65
CA ASN A 458 -13.14 10.30 -10.00
C ASN A 458 -13.67 9.06 -9.21
N LEU A 459 -12.90 8.52 -8.25
CA LEU A 459 -13.20 7.33 -7.45
C LEU A 459 -13.16 7.63 -5.93
N GLY A 460 -13.28 8.90 -5.54
CA GLY A 460 -13.19 9.39 -4.15
C GLY A 460 -11.76 9.44 -3.57
N CYS A 461 -10.79 8.85 -4.25
CA CYS A 461 -9.45 8.72 -3.70
C CYS A 461 -8.66 10.03 -3.74
N ALA A 462 -8.01 10.36 -2.62
CA ALA A 462 -7.07 11.48 -2.48
C ALA A 462 -5.60 11.00 -2.45
N ASP A 463 -4.69 11.89 -2.79
CA ASP A 463 -3.29 11.83 -2.38
C ASP A 463 -3.21 12.22 -0.89
N LEU A 464 -2.68 11.33 -0.04
CA LEU A 464 -2.77 11.43 1.43
C LEU A 464 -1.45 11.85 2.11
N ASP A 465 -0.30 11.56 1.51
CA ASP A 465 1.02 11.95 2.01
C ASP A 465 1.65 13.13 1.24
N GLY A 466 1.15 13.42 0.04
CA GLY A 466 1.55 14.53 -0.83
C GLY A 466 2.61 14.16 -1.86
N ASP A 467 2.81 12.87 -2.17
CA ASP A 467 3.81 12.40 -3.13
C ASP A 467 3.38 12.58 -4.61
N GLY A 468 2.08 12.80 -4.86
CA GLY A 468 1.45 12.97 -6.17
C GLY A 468 0.73 11.73 -6.72
N ILE A 469 0.67 10.63 -5.98
CA ILE A 469 -0.03 9.38 -6.29
C ILE A 469 -1.30 9.30 -5.42
N PHE A 470 -2.40 8.79 -6.02
CA PHE A 470 -3.67 8.66 -5.31
C PHE A 470 -3.72 7.33 -4.52
N SER A 471 -4.32 7.35 -3.33
CA SER A 471 -4.37 6.23 -2.38
C SER A 471 -4.85 4.88 -2.93
N ASN A 472 -5.62 4.86 -4.03
CA ASN A 472 -6.06 3.61 -4.67
C ASN A 472 -5.04 2.92 -5.58
N VAL A 473 -3.92 3.59 -5.89
CA VAL A 473 -2.81 3.05 -6.69
C VAL A 473 -1.45 3.25 -6.00
N ASP A 474 -1.48 3.77 -4.79
CA ASP A 474 -0.33 3.96 -3.90
C ASP A 474 -0.17 2.74 -2.98
N ASN A 475 0.99 2.08 -3.08
CA ASN A 475 1.38 0.95 -2.24
C ASN A 475 2.17 1.39 -0.99
N CYS A 476 2.54 2.66 -0.89
CA CYS A 476 3.51 3.22 0.04
C CYS A 476 3.00 4.54 0.68
N SER A 477 1.85 4.46 1.35
CA SER A 477 1.05 5.56 1.93
C SER A 477 1.68 6.42 3.04
N ASP A 478 3.01 6.43 3.15
CA ASP A 478 3.80 7.23 4.07
C ASP A 478 5.12 7.75 3.45
N THR A 479 5.12 8.01 2.15
CA THR A 479 6.28 8.52 1.41
C THR A 479 6.68 9.90 1.93
N GLU A 480 7.92 9.98 2.45
CA GLU A 480 8.47 11.18 3.03
C GLU A 480 8.62 12.27 1.96
N ALA A 481 8.17 13.49 2.29
CA ALA A 481 8.43 14.66 1.46
C ALA A 481 9.92 14.82 1.15
N LYS A 482 10.21 15.29 -0.07
CA LYS A 482 11.55 15.34 -0.69
C LYS A 482 12.14 14.00 -1.10
N TRP A 483 11.33 12.98 -1.33
CA TRP A 483 11.73 11.78 -2.07
C TRP A 483 10.96 11.66 -3.37
N THR A 484 11.56 11.01 -4.37
CA THR A 484 10.89 10.72 -5.64
C THR A 484 10.15 9.39 -5.53
N PRO A 485 8.80 9.36 -5.55
CA PRO A 485 8.06 8.12 -5.65
C PRO A 485 8.18 7.50 -7.04
N ASP A 486 7.99 6.19 -7.12
CA ASP A 486 7.80 5.49 -8.38
C ASP A 486 6.32 5.48 -8.82
N ALA A 487 5.97 4.67 -9.82
CA ALA A 487 4.62 4.61 -10.35
C ALA A 487 3.59 3.96 -9.40
N ALA A 488 4.04 3.45 -8.24
CA ALA A 488 3.22 2.83 -7.21
C ALA A 488 3.33 3.59 -5.86
N GLY A 489 3.76 4.84 -5.86
CA GLY A 489 3.92 5.69 -4.67
C GLY A 489 5.18 5.41 -3.85
N CYS A 490 6.03 4.45 -4.25
CA CYS A 490 7.14 3.99 -3.41
C CYS A 490 8.44 4.73 -3.70
N ALA A 491 9.04 5.37 -2.69
CA ALA A 491 10.37 5.94 -2.78
C ALA A 491 11.47 4.88 -2.56
N VAL A 492 12.69 5.18 -3.03
CA VAL A 492 13.85 4.26 -3.00
C VAL A 492 14.27 3.78 -1.60
N TYR A 493 13.77 4.39 -0.52
CA TYR A 493 14.03 3.96 0.87
C TYR A 493 12.95 3.00 1.44
N GLN A 494 11.74 2.99 0.87
CA GLN A 494 10.73 1.97 1.17
C GLN A 494 11.04 0.67 0.43
N LEU A 495 11.64 0.74 -0.78
CA LEU A 495 11.91 -0.44 -1.60
C LEU A 495 12.84 -1.49 -0.92
N PRO A 496 12.59 -2.80 -1.14
CA PRO A 496 13.41 -3.89 -0.60
C PRO A 496 14.77 -3.99 -1.28
N VAL A 497 15.83 -4.24 -0.49
CA VAL A 497 17.19 -4.47 -1.03
C VAL A 497 17.32 -5.89 -1.58
N THR A 498 17.66 -6.02 -2.86
CA THR A 498 17.89 -7.31 -3.52
C THR A 498 19.06 -8.10 -2.92
N TRP A 499 18.94 -9.44 -2.92
CA TRP A 499 20.00 -10.33 -2.44
C TRP A 499 21.26 -10.26 -3.32
N LYS A 500 22.45 -10.10 -2.72
CA LYS A 500 23.73 -10.02 -3.45
C LYS A 500 24.48 -11.35 -3.37
N GLU A 501 24.67 -12.01 -4.51
CA GLU A 501 25.41 -13.29 -4.62
C GLU A 501 26.95 -13.14 -4.58
N ASN A 502 27.45 -11.91 -4.67
CA ASN A 502 28.86 -11.59 -4.78
C ASN A 502 29.25 -10.51 -3.77
N GLY A 503 30.55 -10.43 -3.43
CA GLY A 503 31.05 -9.50 -2.42
C GLY A 503 31.21 -10.09 -1.01
N HIS A 504 31.13 -11.42 -0.87
CA HIS A 504 31.15 -12.11 0.41
C HIS A 504 32.53 -12.18 1.11
N GLY A 505 33.24 -11.07 1.22
CA GLY A 505 34.54 -11.01 1.88
C GLY A 505 34.42 -11.00 3.41
N ASN A 506 35.52 -11.36 4.08
CA ASN A 506 35.57 -11.42 5.55
C ASN A 506 35.83 -10.04 6.20
N SER A 507 35.76 -8.97 5.42
CA SER A 507 36.04 -7.59 5.84
C SER A 507 34.84 -7.00 6.57
N ARG A 508 35.06 -5.98 7.40
CA ARG A 508 33.98 -5.27 8.08
C ARG A 508 33.28 -4.32 7.10
N MET A 509 31.95 -4.20 7.23
CA MET A 509 31.09 -3.53 6.24
C MET A 509 31.09 -4.20 4.85
N ASP A 510 31.53 -5.45 4.74
CA ASP A 510 31.46 -6.28 3.52
C ASP A 510 30.17 -7.13 3.55
N THR A 511 29.71 -7.64 2.41
CA THR A 511 28.45 -8.42 2.38
C THR A 511 28.62 -9.79 3.02
N VAL A 512 27.60 -10.26 3.73
CA VAL A 512 27.64 -11.54 4.45
C VAL A 512 27.14 -12.66 3.55
N ALA A 513 27.95 -13.71 3.37
CA ALA A 513 27.52 -14.91 2.64
C ALA A 513 26.30 -15.57 3.28
N HIS A 514 25.56 -16.34 2.49
CA HIS A 514 24.53 -17.23 3.03
C HIS A 514 25.05 -18.11 4.19
N PHE A 515 24.22 -18.29 5.21
CA PHE A 515 24.40 -19.26 6.29
C PHE A 515 23.03 -19.80 6.75
N SER A 516 23.04 -20.98 7.36
CA SER A 516 21.85 -21.59 7.96
C SER A 516 22.15 -21.96 9.42
N LEU A 517 21.15 -21.84 10.29
CA LEU A 517 21.27 -22.07 11.73
C LEU A 517 20.18 -23.02 12.22
N PRO A 518 20.53 -24.16 12.85
CA PRO A 518 19.58 -24.93 13.64
C PRO A 518 19.09 -24.06 14.80
N THR A 519 17.77 -23.89 14.92
CA THR A 519 17.11 -23.24 16.05
C THR A 519 16.30 -24.27 16.85
N LEU A 520 15.73 -23.86 17.98
CA LEU A 520 14.81 -24.71 18.75
C LEU A 520 13.53 -25.08 17.98
N ASP A 521 13.17 -24.30 16.96
CA ASP A 521 11.87 -24.36 16.28
C ASP A 521 12.00 -24.78 14.80
N GLY A 522 13.22 -24.85 14.24
CA GLY A 522 13.47 -25.28 12.86
C GLY A 522 14.94 -25.15 12.44
N THR A 523 15.21 -25.09 11.13
CA THR A 523 16.50 -24.59 10.61
C THR A 523 16.22 -23.29 9.88
N TRP A 524 16.76 -22.19 10.39
CA TRP A 524 16.60 -20.86 9.80
C TRP A 524 17.65 -20.61 8.72
N SER A 525 17.30 -19.93 7.63
CA SER A 525 18.12 -19.79 6.42
C SER A 525 18.24 -18.34 5.98
N PHE A 526 19.39 -17.69 6.18
CA PHE A 526 19.56 -16.25 5.92
C PHE A 526 19.21 -15.80 4.50
N ARG A 527 19.26 -16.71 3.52
CA ARG A 527 18.91 -16.39 2.12
C ARG A 527 17.42 -16.55 1.83
N ASN A 528 16.78 -17.56 2.43
CA ASN A 528 15.35 -17.80 2.20
C ASN A 528 14.49 -16.78 2.96
N GLU A 529 15.06 -16.22 4.04
CA GLU A 529 14.44 -15.31 4.99
C GLU A 529 14.87 -13.86 4.72
N TRP A 530 15.33 -13.58 3.49
CA TRP A 530 15.78 -12.27 3.05
C TRP A 530 14.69 -11.58 2.24
N ASN A 531 14.05 -10.58 2.84
CA ASN A 531 13.11 -9.67 2.18
C ASN A 531 13.76 -8.35 1.72
N GLY A 532 14.97 -8.00 2.19
CA GLY A 532 15.62 -6.72 1.88
C GLY A 532 15.16 -5.53 2.74
N GLU A 533 14.29 -5.78 3.70
CA GLU A 533 13.75 -4.80 4.65
C GLU A 533 14.34 -4.96 6.05
N ASP A 534 14.73 -6.19 6.40
CA ASP A 534 15.11 -6.54 7.76
C ASP A 534 16.56 -6.26 8.17
N VAL A 535 16.76 -6.15 9.48
CA VAL A 535 18.05 -6.02 10.16
C VAL A 535 18.24 -7.14 11.18
N TYR A 536 19.44 -7.72 11.26
CA TYR A 536 19.66 -8.98 12.00
C TYR A 536 20.69 -8.78 13.11
N ILE A 537 20.29 -9.02 14.37
CA ILE A 537 21.08 -8.72 15.58
C ILE A 537 21.43 -10.01 16.34
N PHE A 538 22.72 -10.27 16.55
CA PHE A 538 23.23 -11.54 17.10
C PHE A 538 23.88 -11.36 18.49
N LEU A 539 23.34 -12.09 19.47
CA LEU A 539 23.74 -12.09 20.87
C LEU A 539 24.25 -13.48 21.27
N PHE A 540 25.55 -13.61 21.53
CA PHE A 540 26.13 -14.90 21.95
C PHE A 540 26.55 -14.92 23.41
N LYS A 541 26.13 -15.97 24.13
CA LYS A 541 26.65 -16.30 25.46
C LYS A 541 28.04 -16.94 25.37
N TYR A 542 28.92 -16.61 26.31
CA TYR A 542 30.25 -17.23 26.44
C TYR A 542 30.70 -17.29 27.90
N THR A 543 31.31 -18.41 28.28
CA THR A 543 32.00 -18.66 29.56
C THR A 543 33.36 -19.32 29.33
N ASP A 544 34.43 -18.68 29.76
CA ASP A 544 35.79 -19.22 29.69
C ASP A 544 36.06 -20.37 30.67
N SER A 545 37.19 -21.05 30.50
CA SER A 545 37.62 -22.16 31.37
C SER A 545 37.92 -21.77 32.83
N SER A 546 37.94 -20.47 33.15
CA SER A 546 38.09 -19.92 34.50
C SER A 546 36.76 -19.43 35.10
N GLY A 547 35.65 -19.51 34.36
CA GLY A 547 34.32 -19.05 34.77
C GLY A 547 34.04 -17.56 34.50
N ASN A 548 34.91 -16.85 33.78
CA ASN A 548 34.63 -15.48 33.35
C ASN A 548 33.80 -15.51 32.06
N GLY A 549 32.87 -14.58 31.89
CA GLY A 549 31.99 -14.57 30.72
C GLY A 549 30.98 -13.44 30.78
N ASN A 550 30.12 -13.34 29.77
CA ASN A 550 29.02 -12.36 29.74
C ASN A 550 27.75 -12.82 30.49
N ASN A 551 27.86 -13.82 31.36
CA ASN A 551 26.77 -14.36 32.18
C ASN A 551 25.95 -13.29 32.92
N ALA A 552 26.59 -12.21 33.40
CA ALA A 552 25.89 -11.10 34.05
C ALA A 552 24.96 -10.34 33.10
N ASP A 553 25.36 -10.15 31.84
CA ASP A 553 24.56 -9.48 30.81
C ASP A 553 23.48 -10.40 30.25
N TRP A 554 23.81 -11.67 29.97
CA TRP A 554 22.85 -12.68 29.53
C TRP A 554 21.70 -12.90 30.54
N SER A 555 21.98 -12.72 31.83
CA SER A 555 20.99 -12.91 32.91
C SER A 555 20.00 -11.75 33.08
N LYS A 556 20.17 -10.63 32.36
CA LYS A 556 19.25 -9.49 32.41
C LYS A 556 17.94 -9.78 31.67
N SER A 557 16.83 -9.23 32.20
CA SER A 557 15.50 -9.40 31.60
C SER A 557 15.47 -8.86 30.17
N PRO A 558 15.09 -9.67 29.15
CA PRO A 558 15.09 -9.24 27.75
C PRO A 558 14.08 -8.14 27.43
N GLY A 559 12.97 -8.06 28.18
CA GLY A 559 11.77 -7.35 27.74
C GLY A 559 11.93 -5.84 27.54
N SER A 560 12.92 -5.18 28.17
CA SER A 560 13.17 -3.75 27.92
C SER A 560 13.98 -3.50 26.65
N MET A 561 14.74 -4.50 26.18
CA MET A 561 15.50 -4.44 24.94
C MET A 561 14.62 -4.83 23.74
N ILE A 562 13.80 -5.87 23.88
CA ILE A 562 12.86 -6.30 22.81
C ILE A 562 11.89 -5.16 22.44
N ARG A 563 11.29 -4.49 23.44
CA ARG A 563 10.39 -3.34 23.23
C ARG A 563 11.04 -2.09 22.64
N GLN A 564 12.36 -2.11 22.38
CA GLN A 564 13.10 -1.02 21.75
C GLN A 564 13.70 -1.43 20.39
N LEU A 565 13.51 -2.68 19.96
CA LEU A 565 13.84 -3.09 18.60
C LEU A 565 12.79 -2.52 17.63
N PRO A 566 13.19 -2.10 16.42
CA PRO A 566 12.25 -1.74 15.37
C PRO A 566 11.60 -3.01 14.80
N ASP A 567 10.48 -2.83 14.10
CA ASP A 567 9.59 -3.94 13.70
C ASP A 567 10.18 -4.84 12.60
N ASN A 568 11.17 -4.35 11.86
CA ASN A 568 11.99 -5.06 10.88
C ASN A 568 13.24 -5.75 11.49
N ALA A 569 13.32 -5.91 12.82
CA ALA A 569 14.49 -6.51 13.45
C ALA A 569 14.33 -8.00 13.77
N HIS A 570 15.27 -8.82 13.34
CA HIS A 570 15.44 -10.20 13.81
C HIS A 570 16.47 -10.28 14.94
N LEU A 571 16.14 -11.00 16.00
CA LEU A 571 16.98 -11.14 17.20
C LEU A 571 17.42 -12.59 17.41
N PHE A 572 18.73 -12.84 17.34
CA PHE A 572 19.31 -14.18 17.49
C PHE A 572 20.02 -14.36 18.83
N TYR A 573 19.60 -15.36 19.59
CA TYR A 573 20.26 -15.83 20.80
C TYR A 573 21.02 -17.13 20.52
N GLY A 574 22.34 -17.15 20.78
CA GLY A 574 23.18 -18.36 20.68
C GLY A 574 24.18 -18.48 21.83
N SER A 575 24.98 -19.55 21.83
CA SER A 575 25.97 -19.81 22.88
C SER A 575 27.21 -20.53 22.34
N PHE A 576 28.38 -20.11 22.83
CA PHE A 576 29.67 -20.78 22.63
C PHE A 576 29.98 -21.81 23.73
N ASP A 577 29.10 -21.96 24.73
CA ASP A 577 29.30 -22.91 25.81
C ASP A 577 28.81 -24.30 25.40
N ASN A 578 29.46 -25.36 25.90
CA ASN A 578 29.00 -26.75 25.73
C ASN A 578 27.58 -27.01 26.27
N SER A 579 26.98 -26.04 26.97
CA SER A 579 25.60 -26.03 27.46
C SER A 579 24.59 -25.38 26.51
N TYR A 580 24.98 -25.00 25.28
CA TYR A 580 24.22 -24.13 24.36
C TYR A 580 22.70 -24.37 24.36
N HIS A 581 22.26 -25.61 24.15
CA HIS A 581 20.85 -26.02 24.18
C HIS A 581 20.09 -25.54 25.43
N ASN A 582 20.68 -25.75 26.62
CA ASN A 582 20.08 -25.34 27.88
C ASN A 582 20.15 -23.81 28.08
N ASP A 583 21.20 -23.17 27.55
CA ASP A 583 21.37 -21.72 27.63
C ASP A 583 20.30 -20.99 26.81
N VAL A 584 20.01 -21.46 25.59
CA VAL A 584 19.00 -20.86 24.71
C VAL A 584 17.57 -21.23 25.12
N GLN A 585 17.31 -22.44 25.62
CA GLN A 585 16.02 -22.77 26.26
C GLN A 585 15.74 -21.92 27.50
N GLY A 586 16.77 -21.70 28.34
CA GLY A 586 16.69 -20.76 29.45
C GLY A 586 16.40 -19.34 29.00
N ARG A 587 16.93 -18.93 27.83
CA ARG A 587 16.66 -17.62 27.25
C ARG A 587 15.26 -17.50 26.65
N LYS A 588 14.75 -18.51 25.92
CA LYS A 588 13.35 -18.58 25.44
C LYS A 588 12.38 -18.46 26.60
N THR A 589 12.63 -19.20 27.67
CA THR A 589 11.87 -19.08 28.94
C THR A 589 11.93 -17.66 29.51
N ALA A 590 13.09 -16.99 29.49
CA ALA A 590 13.23 -15.62 30.01
C ALA A 590 12.55 -14.56 29.12
N VAL A 591 12.40 -14.80 27.82
CA VAL A 591 11.65 -13.92 26.89
C VAL A 591 10.15 -14.04 27.14
N LEU A 592 9.60 -15.26 27.15
CA LEU A 592 8.17 -15.50 27.40
C LEU A 592 7.73 -14.94 28.78
N ASN A 593 8.57 -15.07 29.82
CA ASN A 593 8.27 -14.46 31.13
C ASN A 593 8.36 -12.91 31.17
N ALA A 594 8.79 -12.26 30.09
CA ALA A 594 9.02 -10.81 30.02
C ALA A 594 8.14 -10.07 29.00
N LEU A 595 7.41 -10.81 28.15
CA LEU A 595 6.45 -10.31 27.17
C LEU A 595 5.01 -10.58 27.64
N ASN A 596 4.04 -9.94 27.01
CA ASN A 596 2.61 -10.24 27.12
C ASN A 596 2.11 -10.98 25.84
N PRO A 597 0.89 -11.54 25.79
CA PRO A 597 0.45 -12.34 24.65
C PRO A 597 0.49 -11.62 23.29
N ASP A 598 0.15 -10.33 23.25
CA ASP A 598 0.15 -9.53 22.01
C ASP A 598 1.59 -9.26 21.55
N GLU A 599 2.51 -9.05 22.51
CA GLU A 599 3.95 -8.95 22.25
C GLU A 599 4.56 -10.31 21.85
N GLU A 600 4.10 -11.43 22.41
CA GLU A 600 4.56 -12.76 22.01
C GLU A 600 4.20 -13.05 20.55
N LEU A 601 2.96 -12.74 20.14
CA LEU A 601 2.51 -12.87 18.74
C LEU A 601 3.32 -11.97 17.80
N LYS A 602 3.56 -10.70 18.16
CA LYS A 602 4.38 -9.77 17.36
C LYS A 602 5.81 -10.25 17.12
N TRP A 603 6.38 -11.01 18.06
CA TRP A 603 7.80 -11.40 18.04
C TRP A 603 8.03 -12.89 17.73
N GLU A 604 6.98 -13.66 17.41
CA GLU A 604 7.03 -15.13 17.27
C GLU A 604 8.07 -15.59 16.23
N ASP A 605 8.00 -15.06 15.00
CA ASP A 605 8.94 -15.39 13.91
C ASP A 605 10.18 -14.47 13.84
N ARG A 606 10.29 -13.49 14.75
CA ARG A 606 11.37 -12.49 14.78
C ARG A 606 12.47 -12.81 15.80
N ILE A 607 12.21 -13.67 16.80
CA ILE A 607 13.18 -14.01 17.86
C ILE A 607 13.63 -15.47 17.78
N HIS A 608 14.89 -15.67 17.40
CA HIS A 608 15.46 -16.98 17.10
C HIS A 608 16.41 -17.49 18.20
N TYR A 609 16.30 -18.77 18.52
CA TYR A 609 17.08 -19.45 19.56
C TYR A 609 17.95 -20.53 18.95
N ILE A 610 19.22 -20.24 18.71
CA ILE A 610 20.16 -21.10 17.97
C ILE A 610 20.55 -22.31 18.82
N ASP A 611 20.15 -23.51 18.40
CA ASP A 611 20.44 -24.78 19.07
C ASP A 611 21.70 -25.45 18.50
N GLN A 612 22.78 -24.67 18.40
CA GLN A 612 24.08 -25.10 17.94
C GLN A 612 25.19 -24.44 18.77
N ASP A 613 26.30 -25.16 18.97
CA ASP A 613 27.56 -24.56 19.44
C ASP A 613 28.09 -23.57 18.41
N MET A 614 28.10 -22.28 18.74
CA MET A 614 28.50 -21.21 17.81
C MET A 614 29.98 -21.29 17.37
N SER A 615 30.83 -22.07 18.02
CA SER A 615 32.19 -22.37 17.53
C SER A 615 32.21 -23.33 16.33
N SER A 616 31.06 -23.96 16.02
CA SER A 616 30.86 -24.85 14.87
C SER A 616 30.00 -24.23 13.75
N ALA A 617 29.63 -22.95 13.87
CA ALA A 617 28.88 -22.23 12.84
C ALA A 617 29.65 -22.18 11.51
N SER A 618 28.91 -22.17 10.40
CA SER A 618 29.46 -22.23 9.04
C SER A 618 28.71 -21.26 8.11
N GLY A 619 29.18 -21.10 6.87
CA GLY A 619 28.71 -20.02 6.00
C GLY A 619 29.14 -18.64 6.51
N GLY A 620 28.49 -17.58 6.02
CA GLY A 620 28.88 -16.20 6.30
C GLY A 620 29.01 -15.87 7.80
N LEU A 621 28.05 -16.29 8.64
CA LEU A 621 28.14 -16.07 10.08
C LEU A 621 29.32 -16.83 10.73
N GLY A 622 29.62 -18.03 10.25
CA GLY A 622 30.80 -18.79 10.68
C GLY A 622 32.10 -18.06 10.34
N ASP A 623 32.19 -17.49 9.14
CA ASP A 623 33.35 -16.69 8.73
C ASP A 623 33.48 -15.40 9.56
N LEU A 624 32.39 -14.66 9.81
CA LEU A 624 32.40 -13.48 10.70
C LEU A 624 32.94 -13.81 12.10
N ILE A 625 32.43 -14.88 12.72
CA ILE A 625 32.84 -15.33 14.05
C ILE A 625 34.34 -15.69 14.09
N ASN A 626 34.81 -16.44 13.10
CA ASN A 626 36.20 -16.88 13.03
C ASN A 626 37.19 -15.73 12.82
N ASN A 627 36.80 -14.66 12.11
CA ASN A 627 37.70 -13.58 11.75
C ASN A 627 37.74 -12.42 12.75
N TRP A 628 36.61 -12.06 13.38
CA TRP A 628 36.51 -10.77 14.10
C TRP A 628 36.79 -10.84 15.60
N ASN A 629 36.66 -12.03 16.22
CA ASN A 629 36.85 -12.23 17.66
C ASN A 629 35.98 -11.27 18.52
N SER A 630 34.73 -11.08 18.07
CA SER A 630 33.65 -10.39 18.80
C SER A 630 32.63 -11.40 19.36
N LEU A 631 31.74 -10.94 20.24
CA LEU A 631 30.59 -11.71 20.74
C LEU A 631 29.24 -11.17 20.25
N TYR A 632 29.23 -9.98 19.64
CA TYR A 632 28.03 -9.24 19.25
C TYR A 632 28.20 -8.72 17.82
N TYR A 633 27.21 -9.00 16.98
CA TYR A 633 27.21 -8.71 15.54
C TYR A 633 25.85 -8.16 15.12
N GLY A 634 25.84 -7.21 14.20
CA GLY A 634 24.65 -6.79 13.47
C GLY A 634 24.88 -6.97 11.97
N ILE A 635 23.81 -7.22 11.22
CA ILE A 635 23.78 -7.19 9.75
C ILE A 635 22.71 -6.17 9.33
N ASP A 636 23.09 -5.23 8.46
CA ASP A 636 22.20 -4.18 7.94
C ASP A 636 21.38 -4.64 6.71
N ARG A 637 20.40 -3.81 6.30
CA ARG A 637 19.59 -4.03 5.08
C ARG A 637 20.41 -4.16 3.79
N PHE A 638 21.68 -3.75 3.78
CA PHE A 638 22.58 -3.91 2.63
C PHE A 638 23.36 -5.23 2.63
N GLN A 639 23.01 -6.15 3.53
CA GLN A 639 23.69 -7.43 3.82
C GLN A 639 25.04 -7.28 4.50
N ARG A 640 25.39 -6.12 5.05
CA ARG A 640 26.74 -5.86 5.57
C ARG A 640 26.81 -6.08 7.06
N ALA A 641 27.84 -6.80 7.50
CA ALA A 641 28.06 -6.99 8.93
C ALA A 641 28.82 -5.81 9.57
N ARG A 642 28.42 -5.47 10.81
CA ARG A 642 29.12 -4.53 11.69
C ARG A 642 29.18 -5.09 13.12
N GLU A 643 30.20 -4.69 13.87
CA GLU A 643 30.24 -4.92 15.31
C GLU A 643 29.41 -3.86 16.05
N ILE A 644 28.51 -4.33 16.93
CA ILE A 644 27.61 -3.50 17.76
C ILE A 644 28.37 -2.44 18.58
N GLY A 645 29.62 -2.68 18.97
CA GLY A 645 30.44 -1.70 19.73
C GLY A 645 30.26 -1.82 21.24
N SER A 646 30.13 -0.70 21.93
CA SER A 646 30.12 -0.64 23.40
C SER A 646 28.70 -0.66 23.98
N ILE A 647 28.39 -1.75 24.69
CA ILE A 647 27.19 -1.88 25.52
C ILE A 647 27.35 -1.24 26.92
N TYR A 648 28.39 -0.43 27.15
CA TYR A 648 28.63 0.21 28.45
C TYR A 648 27.85 1.52 28.58
N ALA A 649 26.85 1.54 29.47
CA ALA A 649 26.09 2.74 29.79
C ALA A 649 26.85 3.62 30.78
N TRP A 650 27.37 4.75 30.28
CA TRP A 650 28.14 5.72 31.05
C TRP A 650 27.32 6.41 32.16
N THR A 651 26.00 6.40 32.04
CA THR A 651 25.03 6.93 33.00
C THR A 651 24.93 6.09 34.26
N THR A 652 24.85 4.76 34.11
CA THR A 652 24.75 3.78 35.21
C THR A 652 26.09 3.21 35.65
N GLN A 653 27.15 3.44 34.85
CA GLN A 653 28.49 2.86 35.00
C GLN A 653 28.52 1.32 34.94
N SER A 654 27.55 0.72 34.24
CA SER A 654 27.44 -0.72 34.00
C SER A 654 27.05 -0.99 32.55
N ASN A 655 27.13 -2.24 32.11
CA ASN A 655 26.61 -2.59 30.79
C ASN A 655 25.07 -2.44 30.77
N ASP A 656 24.49 -1.95 29.68
CA ASP A 656 23.06 -2.02 29.39
C ASP A 656 22.84 -2.85 28.12
N ILE A 657 21.79 -3.66 28.13
CA ILE A 657 21.44 -4.55 27.02
C ILE A 657 20.57 -3.87 25.97
N THR A 658 19.93 -2.74 26.31
CA THR A 658 19.15 -1.91 25.36
C THR A 658 19.97 -1.39 24.20
N HIS A 659 21.29 -1.22 24.41
CA HIS A 659 22.28 -0.87 23.40
C HIS A 659 22.28 -1.82 22.17
N TRP A 660 21.88 -3.09 22.32
CA TRP A 660 21.68 -3.99 21.18
C TRP A 660 20.57 -3.52 20.24
N ALA A 661 19.48 -2.97 20.77
CA ALA A 661 18.38 -2.43 19.98
C ALA A 661 18.71 -1.08 19.34
N TYR A 662 19.56 -0.26 19.98
CA TYR A 662 20.06 0.98 19.40
C TYR A 662 20.90 0.76 18.14
N GLU A 663 21.53 -0.40 17.98
CA GLU A 663 22.23 -0.73 16.73
C GLU A 663 21.25 -0.93 15.57
N ALA A 664 20.15 -1.66 15.79
CA ALA A 664 19.10 -1.86 14.78
C ALA A 664 18.43 -0.53 14.39
N ARG A 665 18.07 0.29 15.39
CA ARG A 665 17.54 1.65 15.19
C ARG A 665 18.48 2.54 14.37
N MET A 666 19.79 2.48 14.66
CA MET A 666 20.81 3.19 13.88
C MET A 666 20.90 2.69 12.43
N TYR A 667 20.74 1.39 12.15
CA TYR A 667 20.71 0.90 10.76
C TYR A 667 19.50 1.43 9.98
N ASN A 668 18.33 1.52 10.62
CA ASN A 668 17.15 2.10 9.97
C ASN A 668 17.32 3.60 9.67
N TYR A 669 18.14 4.34 10.43
CA TYR A 669 18.51 5.73 10.09
C TYR A 669 19.64 5.82 9.03
N GLU A 670 20.63 4.93 9.09
CA GLU A 670 21.70 4.87 8.08
C GLU A 670 21.20 4.43 6.70
N PHE A 671 20.07 3.71 6.62
CA PHE A 671 19.50 3.25 5.36
C PHE A 671 19.07 4.39 4.41
N PRO A 672 18.10 5.27 4.75
CA PRO A 672 17.73 6.42 3.92
C PRO A 672 18.93 7.37 3.71
N THR A 673 19.79 7.53 4.72
CA THR A 673 21.03 8.30 4.62
C THR A 673 21.95 7.81 3.47
N GLU A 674 21.98 6.51 3.19
CA GLU A 674 22.84 5.92 2.15
C GLU A 674 22.12 5.79 0.79
N VAL A 675 20.84 5.41 0.75
CA VAL A 675 20.08 5.35 -0.53
C VAL A 675 19.67 6.71 -1.08
N ARG A 676 19.88 7.80 -0.34
CA ARG A 676 19.61 9.17 -0.85
C ARG A 676 20.33 9.50 -2.15
N GLU A 677 21.53 8.97 -2.35
CA GLU A 677 22.30 9.13 -3.60
C GLU A 677 21.69 8.38 -4.80
N THR A 678 20.79 7.41 -4.56
CA THR A 678 20.11 6.64 -5.60
C THR A 678 18.71 7.16 -5.96
N ASP A 679 18.24 8.22 -5.30
CA ASP A 679 16.97 8.88 -5.66
C ASP A 679 17.07 9.51 -7.08
N PRO A 680 16.12 9.25 -8.00
CA PRO A 680 16.17 9.74 -9.38
C PRO A 680 16.28 11.27 -9.55
N ASN A 681 15.79 12.06 -8.58
CA ASN A 681 15.82 13.53 -8.61
C ASN A 681 17.07 14.11 -7.91
N VAL A 682 17.95 13.27 -7.36
CA VAL A 682 19.17 13.70 -6.68
C VAL A 682 20.37 13.71 -7.64
N HIS A 683 20.93 14.90 -7.86
CA HIS A 683 22.17 15.10 -8.59
C HIS A 683 23.37 15.20 -7.63
N THR A 684 24.22 14.18 -7.68
CA THR A 684 25.37 14.04 -6.78
C THR A 684 26.66 14.66 -7.32
N VAL A 685 27.30 15.51 -6.50
CA VAL A 685 28.63 16.08 -6.76
C VAL A 685 29.61 15.68 -5.65
N THR A 686 30.45 14.70 -5.94
CA THR A 686 31.46 14.20 -5.00
C THR A 686 32.58 15.21 -4.76
N ILE A 687 32.76 15.60 -3.49
CA ILE A 687 33.87 16.46 -3.02
C ILE A 687 35.07 15.58 -2.65
N VAL A 688 34.83 14.53 -1.86
CA VAL A 688 35.86 13.62 -1.37
C VAL A 688 35.33 12.20 -1.50
N ASP A 689 36.17 11.27 -1.94
CA ASP A 689 35.80 9.86 -2.07
C ASP A 689 36.87 8.99 -1.41
N GLU A 690 36.47 8.17 -0.44
CA GLU A 690 37.29 7.27 0.40
C GLU A 690 38.66 7.82 0.83
N THR A 691 38.80 9.14 0.97
CA THR A 691 40.13 9.76 1.03
C THR A 691 40.64 9.80 2.47
N TRP A 692 41.85 9.27 2.68
CA TRP A 692 42.45 9.17 4.01
C TRP A 692 42.88 10.53 4.58
N HIS A 693 42.26 10.94 5.70
CA HIS A 693 42.64 12.16 6.42
C HIS A 693 43.91 11.94 7.26
N ASN A 694 45.03 12.31 6.66
CA ASN A 694 46.37 12.22 7.26
C ASN A 694 46.58 13.25 8.38
N GLY A 695 46.48 12.80 9.64
CA GLY A 695 46.94 13.53 10.81
C GLY A 695 47.53 12.58 11.87
N GLY A 696 48.49 13.06 12.64
CA GLY A 696 49.14 12.26 13.68
C GLY A 696 48.44 12.35 15.03
N TRP A 697 48.55 11.30 15.84
CA TRP A 697 48.28 11.39 17.28
C TRP A 697 49.09 12.55 17.86
N SER A 698 48.42 13.49 18.54
CA SER A 698 48.87 14.86 18.96
C SER A 698 48.62 16.03 17.98
N GLY A 699 48.04 15.82 16.79
CA GLY A 699 47.68 16.90 15.85
C GLY A 699 46.41 17.68 16.21
N GLY A 700 45.53 17.10 17.04
CA GLY A 700 44.26 17.67 17.46
C GLY A 700 43.26 17.91 16.32
N TYR A 701 42.16 18.61 16.63
CA TYR A 701 41.13 19.08 15.69
C TYR A 701 41.62 20.12 14.67
N THR A 702 42.94 20.27 14.50
CA THR A 702 43.58 21.27 13.65
C THR A 702 44.30 20.67 12.44
N SER A 703 44.26 19.35 12.26
CA SER A 703 44.56 18.72 10.98
C SER A 703 43.57 19.21 9.92
N THR A 704 44.10 19.75 8.83
CA THR A 704 43.34 20.25 7.69
C THR A 704 43.73 19.47 6.43
N TYR A 705 42.75 18.93 5.73
CA TYR A 705 42.92 18.40 4.39
C TYR A 705 42.82 19.57 3.38
N GLU A 706 43.77 19.67 2.45
CA GLU A 706 43.94 20.88 1.63
C GLU A 706 43.36 20.79 0.22
N ASN A 707 42.55 21.80 -0.12
CA ASN A 707 42.19 22.23 -1.48
C ASN A 707 41.65 21.11 -2.39
N VAL A 708 40.45 20.63 -2.08
CA VAL A 708 39.61 19.99 -3.10
C VAL A 708 39.02 21.09 -3.97
N SER A 709 39.36 21.11 -5.25
CA SER A 709 38.67 21.93 -6.26
C SER A 709 37.60 21.08 -6.94
N VAL A 710 36.37 21.56 -6.97
CA VAL A 710 35.22 20.85 -7.55
C VAL A 710 34.54 21.74 -8.58
N ASN A 711 34.26 21.19 -9.76
CA ASN A 711 33.50 21.88 -10.80
C ASN A 711 32.01 21.66 -10.50
N LEU A 712 31.26 22.74 -10.35
CA LEU A 712 29.81 22.66 -10.23
C LEU A 712 29.15 22.55 -11.62
N PRO A 713 27.97 21.90 -11.72
CA PRO A 713 27.22 21.82 -12.96
C PRO A 713 26.65 23.19 -13.39
N ASN A 714 26.04 23.23 -14.56
CA ASN A 714 25.53 24.45 -15.20
C ASN A 714 24.10 24.84 -14.78
N ASN A 715 23.48 24.08 -13.87
CA ASN A 715 22.10 24.22 -13.39
C ASN A 715 21.99 24.23 -11.85
N ILE A 716 23.05 24.63 -11.13
CA ILE A 716 22.98 24.88 -9.68
C ILE A 716 21.90 25.89 -9.33
N SER A 717 21.60 26.84 -10.22
CA SER A 717 20.52 27.81 -10.07
C SER A 717 19.11 27.24 -10.17
N THR A 718 18.90 26.02 -10.66
CA THR A 718 17.56 25.39 -10.74
C THR A 718 17.18 24.64 -9.47
N TYR A 719 18.15 24.12 -8.72
CA TYR A 719 17.88 23.37 -7.48
C TYR A 719 17.51 24.29 -6.31
N ASP A 720 16.45 23.92 -5.58
CA ASP A 720 16.01 24.57 -4.34
C ASP A 720 16.62 23.95 -3.07
N THR A 721 17.08 22.70 -3.16
CA THR A 721 17.52 21.88 -2.03
C THR A 721 18.99 21.46 -2.19
N LEU A 722 19.73 21.49 -1.08
CA LEU A 722 21.11 21.05 -0.99
C LEU A 722 21.38 20.30 0.30
N GLU A 723 21.77 19.05 0.18
CA GLU A 723 22.16 18.19 1.29
C GLU A 723 23.63 17.81 1.20
N VAL A 724 24.26 17.49 2.33
CA VAL A 724 25.64 16.95 2.37
C VAL A 724 25.61 15.56 2.97
N PHE A 725 25.94 14.57 2.14
CA PHE A 725 26.32 13.24 2.63
C PHE A 725 27.77 13.27 3.12
N HIS A 726 28.01 12.75 4.31
CA HIS A 726 29.33 12.58 4.89
C HIS A 726 29.45 11.20 5.57
N GLU A 727 30.30 10.34 5.04
CA GLU A 727 30.80 9.15 5.73
C GLU A 727 32.19 9.46 6.30
N HIS A 728 32.37 9.21 7.60
CA HIS A 728 33.67 9.17 8.26
C HIS A 728 33.97 7.75 8.75
N ALA A 729 34.66 6.99 7.92
CA ALA A 729 35.01 5.59 8.13
C ALA A 729 36.44 5.42 8.68
N CYS A 730 36.75 4.24 9.20
CA CYS A 730 37.92 3.96 10.04
C CYS A 730 38.92 2.99 9.39
N GLU A 731 40.12 2.90 9.97
CA GLU A 731 41.10 1.85 9.62
C GLU A 731 40.45 0.46 9.78
N ASP A 732 40.58 -0.39 8.76
CA ASP A 732 39.98 -1.73 8.67
C ASP A 732 38.46 -1.79 8.92
N ARG A 733 37.73 -0.67 8.72
CA ARG A 733 36.31 -0.50 9.08
C ARG A 733 35.99 -0.97 10.52
N ARG A 734 36.94 -0.75 11.45
CA ARG A 734 36.96 -1.38 12.79
C ARG A 734 36.78 -0.39 13.95
N ASN A 735 35.81 -0.70 14.82
CA ASN A 735 35.64 -0.10 16.15
C ASN A 735 36.97 -0.02 16.91
N ARG A 736 37.19 1.06 17.66
CA ARG A 736 38.45 1.31 18.39
C ARG A 736 38.87 0.13 19.29
N TYR A 737 40.11 -0.32 19.15
CA TYR A 737 40.68 -1.41 19.96
C TYR A 737 42.12 -1.15 20.39
N GLN A 738 42.57 -1.83 21.44
CA GLN A 738 43.97 -1.79 21.89
C GLN A 738 44.75 -2.99 21.34
N ASN A 739 45.90 -2.71 20.74
CA ASN A 739 46.84 -3.71 20.23
C ASN A 739 47.62 -4.40 21.36
N PRO A 740 48.16 -5.61 21.15
CA PRO A 740 48.97 -6.32 22.15
C PRO A 740 50.26 -5.59 22.57
N ASP A 741 50.73 -4.62 21.79
CA ASP A 741 51.88 -3.76 22.12
C ASP A 741 51.50 -2.52 22.95
N GLY A 742 50.20 -2.32 23.23
CA GLY A 742 49.64 -1.20 23.98
C GLY A 742 49.23 0.00 23.13
N SER A 743 49.49 0.01 21.81
CA SER A 743 48.99 1.03 20.88
C SER A 743 47.48 0.88 20.63
N TYR A 744 46.85 1.86 19.97
CA TYR A 744 45.43 1.80 19.58
C TYR A 744 45.28 1.80 18.05
N GLY A 745 44.40 0.93 17.56
CA GLY A 745 44.01 0.80 16.14
C GLY A 745 42.50 0.95 15.96
N GLY A 746 42.07 0.96 14.69
CA GLY A 746 40.69 1.26 14.30
C GLY A 746 40.37 2.75 14.44
N CYS A 747 39.11 3.06 14.73
CA CYS A 747 38.60 4.42 14.86
C CYS A 747 39.32 5.32 15.89
N HIS A 748 39.33 6.63 15.63
CA HIS A 748 39.85 7.65 16.53
C HIS A 748 39.07 7.72 17.85
N GLU A 749 39.72 8.24 18.90
CA GLU A 749 39.24 8.04 20.26
C GLU A 749 38.32 9.12 20.88
N TRP A 750 38.12 10.27 20.20
CA TRP A 750 37.34 11.41 20.73
C TRP A 750 36.28 11.94 19.76
N ASP A 751 35.29 12.64 20.34
CA ASP A 751 34.25 13.46 19.71
C ASP A 751 34.80 14.81 19.21
N TYR A 752 35.51 14.80 18.09
CA TYR A 752 36.06 16.01 17.51
C TYR A 752 35.00 16.85 16.80
N LEU A 753 35.07 18.16 17.00
CA LEU A 753 34.49 19.15 16.08
C LEU A 753 35.10 18.97 14.68
N ALA A 754 34.26 18.65 13.71
CA ALA A 754 34.60 18.59 12.30
C ALA A 754 33.88 19.71 11.52
N TYR A 755 34.57 20.26 10.52
CA TYR A 755 34.07 21.34 9.67
C TYR A 755 34.42 21.07 8.21
N MET A 756 33.46 21.26 7.32
CA MET A 756 33.73 21.59 5.92
C MET A 756 33.72 23.11 5.79
N LYS A 757 34.79 23.67 5.22
CA LYS A 757 34.95 25.11 4.99
C LYS A 757 35.07 25.38 3.50
N ILE A 758 34.34 26.41 3.06
CA ILE A 758 34.36 26.88 1.68
C ILE A 758 35.34 28.07 1.56
N CYS A 759 36.06 28.14 0.45
CA CYS A 759 37.04 29.20 0.21
C CYS A 759 36.44 30.44 -0.47
N ASP A 760 37.05 31.61 -0.24
CA ASP A 760 36.75 32.86 -0.95
C ASP A 760 36.88 32.58 -2.47
N ARG A 761 35.86 32.94 -3.27
CA ARG A 761 35.83 32.68 -4.73
C ARG A 761 37.05 33.26 -5.46
N ASP A 762 37.46 34.48 -5.11
CA ASP A 762 38.65 35.14 -5.66
C ASP A 762 39.98 34.67 -5.05
N ASN A 763 39.97 33.83 -4.00
CA ASN A 763 41.17 33.49 -3.24
C ASN A 763 41.07 32.16 -2.47
N SER A 764 41.39 31.04 -3.14
CA SER A 764 41.47 29.70 -2.54
C SER A 764 42.51 29.53 -1.40
N SER A 765 43.33 30.54 -1.08
CA SER A 765 44.18 30.54 0.12
C SER A 765 43.43 30.99 1.38
N LYS A 766 42.23 31.55 1.25
CA LYS A 766 41.36 31.94 2.36
C LYS A 766 40.13 31.03 2.39
N CYS A 767 40.05 30.20 3.43
CA CYS A 767 38.93 29.27 3.62
C CYS A 767 38.49 29.35 5.08
N GLY A 768 37.95 30.51 5.46
CA GLY A 768 37.49 30.81 6.81
C GLY A 768 36.00 30.53 7.04
N THR A 769 35.22 30.55 5.96
CA THR A 769 33.76 30.38 5.98
C THR A 769 33.41 28.93 6.29
N GLU A 770 32.68 28.74 7.38
CA GLU A 770 32.06 27.46 7.72
C GLU A 770 30.89 27.20 6.77
N PHE A 771 30.91 26.03 6.13
CA PHE A 771 29.89 25.59 5.18
C PHE A 771 29.05 24.45 5.78
N MET A 772 29.68 23.55 6.53
CA MET A 772 29.00 22.49 7.30
C MET A 772 29.82 22.08 8.53
N ARG A 773 29.15 21.56 9.57
CA ARG A 773 29.74 21.15 10.86
C ARG A 773 29.17 19.81 11.35
N TRP A 774 30.05 18.92 11.79
CA TRP A 774 29.67 17.65 12.44
C TRP A 774 30.41 17.48 13.77
N ILE A 775 29.94 16.54 14.59
CA ILE A 775 30.72 16.02 15.72
C ILE A 775 31.00 14.55 15.47
N THR A 776 32.28 14.17 15.42
CA THR A 776 32.66 12.78 15.19
C THR A 776 32.29 11.88 16.37
N THR A 777 32.29 10.56 16.15
CA THR A 777 31.95 9.58 17.20
C THR A 777 33.08 9.36 18.20
N TYR A 778 32.79 8.70 19.32
CA TYR A 778 33.78 8.03 20.16
C TYR A 778 34.10 6.62 19.66
N GLY A 779 35.04 6.49 18.73
CA GLY A 779 35.63 5.18 18.38
C GLY A 779 34.76 4.26 17.51
N ARG A 780 33.82 4.82 16.74
CA ARG A 780 33.03 4.13 15.70
C ARG A 780 33.10 4.88 14.36
N GLU A 781 32.61 4.25 13.30
CA GLU A 781 32.30 4.95 12.04
C GLU A 781 31.04 5.81 12.20
N GLY A 782 30.80 6.74 11.29
CA GLY A 782 29.55 7.48 11.24
C GLY A 782 29.21 7.95 9.84
N ARG A 783 27.91 8.05 9.56
CA ARG A 783 27.32 8.49 8.30
C ARG A 783 26.22 9.47 8.61
N TRP A 784 26.18 10.57 7.88
CA TRP A 784 25.23 11.64 8.10
C TRP A 784 24.80 12.25 6.78
N LEU A 785 23.51 12.59 6.69
CA LEU A 785 22.92 13.41 5.65
C LEU A 785 22.38 14.68 6.32
N THR A 786 22.80 15.85 5.83
CA THR A 786 22.38 17.14 6.42
C THR A 786 21.96 18.13 5.36
N ASP A 787 20.72 18.61 5.47
CA ASP A 787 20.21 19.78 4.76
C ASP A 787 21.00 21.05 5.12
N ILE A 788 21.55 21.69 4.08
CA ILE A 788 22.18 23.02 4.13
C ILE A 788 21.66 23.92 2.99
N SER A 789 20.44 23.69 2.50
CA SER A 789 19.75 24.46 1.46
C SER A 789 19.80 26.00 1.65
N PRO A 790 19.77 26.54 2.89
CA PRO A 790 20.01 27.96 3.11
C PRO A 790 21.37 28.51 2.65
N TYR A 791 22.36 27.65 2.33
CA TYR A 791 23.68 28.03 1.83
C TYR A 791 23.85 27.85 0.31
N LEU A 792 22.79 27.50 -0.43
CA LEU A 792 22.80 27.43 -1.90
C LEU A 792 23.30 28.72 -2.58
N PHE A 793 23.09 29.90 -1.97
CA PHE A 793 23.64 31.18 -2.46
C PHE A 793 25.19 31.22 -2.50
N MET A 794 25.90 30.32 -1.82
CA MET A 794 27.37 30.26 -1.84
C MET A 794 27.93 29.56 -3.09
N LEU A 795 27.05 29.02 -3.93
CA LEU A 795 27.33 28.19 -5.11
C LEU A 795 26.73 28.82 -6.38
N GLU A 796 27.39 28.68 -7.52
CA GLU A 796 27.01 29.30 -8.80
C GLU A 796 27.21 28.33 -9.96
N ASP A 797 26.43 28.50 -11.03
CA ASP A 797 26.50 27.68 -12.25
C ASP A 797 27.89 27.71 -12.89
N ASN A 798 28.47 26.54 -13.17
CA ASN A 798 29.80 26.37 -13.75
C ASN A 798 30.95 26.96 -12.88
N ASP A 799 30.74 27.26 -11.59
CA ASP A 799 31.80 27.75 -10.70
C ASP A 799 32.74 26.60 -10.27
N VAL A 800 33.99 26.95 -9.94
CA VAL A 800 34.99 26.02 -9.41
C VAL A 800 35.21 26.34 -7.93
N ARG A 801 34.41 25.70 -7.06
CA ARG A 801 34.51 25.90 -5.62
C ARG A 801 35.69 25.13 -5.04
N ASN A 802 36.29 25.70 -4.01
CA ASN A 802 37.37 25.06 -3.26
C ASN A 802 36.92 24.82 -1.82
N PHE A 803 37.14 23.61 -1.33
CA PHE A 803 36.78 23.19 0.02
C PHE A 803 38.00 22.72 0.82
N LYS A 804 37.92 22.88 2.14
CA LYS A 804 38.86 22.32 3.13
C LYS A 804 38.10 21.62 4.24
N TYR A 805 38.51 20.40 4.56
CA TYR A 805 38.04 19.70 5.75
C TYR A 805 38.97 19.99 6.94
N GLN A 806 38.40 20.18 8.12
CA GLN A 806 39.12 20.31 9.38
C GLN A 806 38.39 19.49 10.44
N GLY A 807 39.00 18.42 10.97
CA GLY A 807 38.32 17.54 11.93
C GLY A 807 39.21 16.44 12.48
N ALA A 808 38.60 15.33 12.90
CA ALA A 808 39.29 14.13 13.38
C ALA A 808 40.34 13.64 12.37
N ASN A 809 41.45 13.10 12.87
CA ASN A 809 42.43 12.38 12.05
C ASN A 809 42.33 10.88 12.28
N LYS A 810 42.83 10.10 11.31
CA LYS A 810 42.63 8.64 11.18
C LYS A 810 41.19 8.26 10.80
N GLY A 811 40.90 8.41 9.51
CA GLY A 811 39.72 7.87 8.86
C GLY A 811 39.79 8.10 7.35
N THR A 812 39.03 7.32 6.60
CA THR A 812 38.62 7.68 5.24
C THR A 812 37.41 8.61 5.33
N MET A 813 37.36 9.59 4.44
CA MET A 813 36.24 10.52 4.33
C MET A 813 35.63 10.39 2.95
N THR A 814 34.31 10.25 2.90
CA THR A 814 33.52 10.42 1.68
C THR A 814 32.55 11.56 1.94
N ILE A 815 32.62 12.61 1.12
CA ILE A 815 31.78 13.80 1.24
C ILE A 815 31.20 14.13 -0.14
N LYS A 816 29.88 14.17 -0.23
CA LYS A 816 29.15 14.45 -1.47
C LYS A 816 28.12 15.56 -1.23
N LEU A 817 27.97 16.46 -2.19
CA LEU A 817 26.85 17.40 -2.24
C LEU A 817 25.74 16.76 -3.05
N LEU A 818 24.53 16.73 -2.50
CA LEU A 818 23.34 16.20 -3.15
C LEU A 818 22.43 17.39 -3.46
N PHE A 819 22.16 17.63 -4.74
CA PHE A 819 21.29 18.70 -5.22
C PHE A 819 19.98 18.11 -5.71
N SER A 820 18.85 18.71 -5.32
CA SER A 820 17.51 18.28 -5.75
C SER A 820 16.55 19.48 -5.79
N ASP A 821 15.41 19.30 -6.42
CA ASP A 821 14.41 20.34 -6.70
C ASP A 821 13.02 19.79 -6.35
N TRP A 822 12.32 20.43 -5.41
CA TRP A 822 11.05 19.94 -4.83
C TRP A 822 9.92 20.98 -4.87
N ASP A 823 10.08 22.02 -5.69
CA ASP A 823 9.19 23.18 -5.78
C ASP A 823 8.85 23.82 -4.42
N GLU A 824 9.86 24.00 -3.57
CA GLU A 824 9.78 24.74 -2.28
C GLU A 824 9.31 26.21 -2.45
N GLY A 825 9.14 26.68 -3.69
CA GLY A 825 8.68 28.01 -4.05
C GLY A 825 9.68 29.13 -3.80
N GLU A 826 10.82 28.86 -3.14
CA GLU A 826 11.86 29.84 -2.87
C GLU A 826 13.27 29.27 -2.81
N ARG A 827 14.27 30.10 -3.13
CA ARG A 827 15.69 29.72 -3.09
C ARG A 827 16.57 30.84 -2.55
N SER A 828 17.57 30.48 -1.74
CA SER A 828 18.55 31.43 -1.22
C SER A 828 19.40 32.03 -2.35
N PHE A 829 19.57 33.36 -2.36
CA PHE A 829 20.36 34.08 -3.39
C PHE A 829 21.44 35.01 -2.84
N ASP A 830 21.36 35.41 -1.56
CA ASP A 830 22.37 36.24 -0.89
C ASP A 830 22.37 35.98 0.63
N GLY A 831 23.47 36.32 1.31
CA GLY A 831 23.54 36.24 2.77
C GLY A 831 24.77 36.88 3.40
N GLU A 832 24.62 37.43 4.61
CA GLU A 832 25.73 37.96 5.43
C GLU A 832 25.86 37.18 6.75
N GLN A 833 27.08 36.82 7.14
CA GLN A 833 27.38 36.37 8.51
C GLN A 833 27.20 37.53 9.51
N VAL A 834 26.05 37.56 10.17
CA VAL A 834 25.66 38.65 11.07
C VAL A 834 26.31 38.55 12.45
N PHE A 835 26.42 37.34 13.03
CA PHE A 835 26.97 37.15 14.37
C PHE A 835 27.84 35.90 14.48
N THR A 836 28.77 35.93 15.45
CA THR A 836 29.64 34.82 15.79
C THR A 836 29.62 34.54 17.29
N GLY A 837 30.00 33.31 17.65
CA GLY A 837 30.15 32.86 19.02
C GLY A 837 31.33 33.48 19.77
N GLY A 838 31.71 32.85 20.89
CA GLY A 838 32.79 33.34 21.75
C GLY A 838 32.75 32.76 23.16
N GLN A 839 33.51 33.37 24.07
CA GLN A 839 33.64 32.88 25.45
C GLN A 839 32.38 33.22 26.27
N PHE A 840 31.64 32.20 26.69
CA PHE A 840 30.38 32.34 27.41
C PHE A 840 30.63 32.63 28.90
N LYS A 841 30.48 33.91 29.25
CA LYS A 841 30.68 34.51 30.59
C LYS A 841 29.95 35.85 30.62
N GLY A 842 30.00 36.58 31.74
CA GLY A 842 29.27 37.85 31.95
C GLY A 842 29.70 39.06 31.10
N GLN A 843 30.36 38.80 29.97
CA GLN A 843 30.72 39.75 28.91
C GLN A 843 30.34 39.21 27.52
N TYR A 844 29.63 38.09 27.41
CA TYR A 844 29.27 37.49 26.12
C TYR A 844 28.38 38.40 25.27
N ASN A 845 27.49 39.15 25.90
CA ASN A 845 26.65 40.16 25.23
C ASN A 845 27.26 41.56 25.23
N ASN A 846 28.55 41.69 25.56
CA ASN A 846 29.24 42.98 25.52
C ASN A 846 29.64 43.34 24.08
N GLU A 847 28.95 44.33 23.51
CA GLU A 847 29.19 44.89 22.17
C GLU A 847 30.63 45.41 21.93
N THR A 848 31.42 45.64 22.99
CA THR A 848 32.85 46.00 22.84
C THR A 848 33.77 44.79 22.61
N GLN A 849 33.26 43.55 22.76
CA GLN A 849 34.02 42.32 22.53
C GLN A 849 33.52 41.55 21.29
N TYR A 850 32.21 41.53 21.05
CA TYR A 850 31.59 40.77 19.97
C TYR A 850 30.53 41.60 19.23
N LYS A 851 30.33 41.35 17.93
CA LYS A 851 29.19 41.88 17.17
C LYS A 851 27.91 41.27 17.78
N ARG A 852 27.05 42.12 18.34
CA ARG A 852 25.75 41.76 18.97
C ARG A 852 24.57 42.60 18.44
N GLN A 853 24.87 43.58 17.60
CA GLN A 853 23.90 44.31 16.80
C GLN A 853 24.42 44.36 15.35
N HIS A 854 23.51 44.28 14.39
CA HIS A 854 23.80 44.39 12.98
C HIS A 854 22.74 45.26 12.30
N ASN A 855 23.19 46.29 11.59
CA ASN A 855 22.29 47.16 10.83
C ASN A 855 22.30 46.76 9.36
N PHE A 856 21.14 46.54 8.79
CA PHE A 856 20.96 46.19 7.37
C PHE A 856 19.81 46.97 6.74
N SER A 857 19.74 46.95 5.43
CA SER A 857 18.59 47.37 4.63
C SER A 857 18.26 46.21 3.70
N ALA A 858 16.98 45.93 3.50
CA ALA A 858 16.59 44.82 2.64
C ALA A 858 17.01 45.07 1.17
N PRO A 859 17.31 44.00 0.40
CA PRO A 859 17.44 44.07 -1.05
C PRO A 859 16.18 44.66 -1.70
N SER A 860 16.32 45.24 -2.89
CA SER A 860 15.18 45.82 -3.62
C SER A 860 14.18 44.79 -4.14
N GLN A 861 14.58 43.52 -4.20
CA GLN A 861 13.79 42.37 -4.59
C GLN A 861 14.24 41.20 -3.70
N TYR A 862 13.32 40.70 -2.89
CA TYR A 862 13.43 39.46 -2.10
C TYR A 862 12.00 38.97 -1.84
N TYR A 863 11.84 37.67 -1.61
CA TYR A 863 10.58 37.04 -1.26
C TYR A 863 10.50 36.83 0.25
N SER A 864 11.46 36.10 0.82
CA SER A 864 11.60 35.91 2.27
C SER A 864 13.02 36.23 2.76
N ALA A 865 13.17 36.35 4.08
CA ALA A 865 14.43 36.58 4.77
C ALA A 865 14.48 35.78 6.07
N LYS A 866 15.51 34.95 6.25
CA LYS A 866 15.61 34.01 7.37
C LYS A 866 16.91 34.20 8.16
N ILE A 867 16.84 34.03 9.48
CA ILE A 867 18.01 33.84 10.33
C ILE A 867 18.39 32.37 10.25
N VAL A 868 19.65 32.08 9.96
CA VAL A 868 20.18 30.71 9.83
C VAL A 868 21.37 30.56 10.77
N ALA A 869 21.27 29.66 11.74
CA ALA A 869 22.21 29.53 12.84
C ALA A 869 22.73 28.09 13.01
N THR A 870 24.04 27.94 13.13
CA THR A 870 24.69 26.67 13.52
C THR A 870 25.43 26.89 14.83
N ILE A 871 24.85 26.45 15.94
CA ILE A 871 25.36 26.77 17.28
C ILE A 871 25.61 25.53 18.14
N THR A 872 26.81 25.44 18.72
CA THR A 872 27.19 24.37 19.65
C THR A 872 27.95 24.91 20.84
N GLY A 873 27.64 24.42 22.04
CA GLY A 873 28.32 24.77 23.29
C GLY A 873 29.46 23.82 23.65
N HIS A 874 30.58 24.37 24.13
CA HIS A 874 31.81 23.61 24.43
C HIS A 874 32.41 23.97 25.80
N GLY A 875 32.95 22.95 26.48
CA GLY A 875 33.66 23.07 27.76
C GLY A 875 32.79 22.81 28.98
N PHE A 876 33.40 22.23 30.02
CA PHE A 876 32.72 21.66 31.19
C PHE A 876 33.59 21.72 32.47
N ASN A 877 33.01 21.35 33.62
CA ASN A 877 33.69 21.25 34.93
C ASN A 877 34.36 22.54 35.43
N GLN A 878 33.81 23.71 35.08
CA GLN A 878 34.35 25.01 35.50
C GLN A 878 33.50 25.73 36.58
N ASP A 879 32.25 25.35 36.75
CA ASP A 879 31.35 25.82 37.83
C ASP A 879 30.11 24.90 37.88
N GLN A 880 29.17 25.20 38.79
CA GLN A 880 27.97 24.39 39.02
C GLN A 880 26.98 24.35 37.82
N ALA A 881 27.09 25.27 36.86
CA ALA A 881 26.22 25.28 35.69
C ALA A 881 26.80 24.45 34.53
N ASN A 882 28.08 24.05 34.58
CA ASN A 882 28.76 23.27 33.54
C ASN A 882 28.64 23.81 32.09
N CYS A 883 28.45 25.13 31.95
CA CYS A 883 28.47 25.78 30.65
C CYS A 883 29.86 25.68 29.97
N ALA A 884 29.96 25.60 28.65
CA ALA A 884 28.86 25.70 27.68
C ALA A 884 28.36 24.36 27.11
N GLU A 885 29.03 23.23 27.38
CA GLU A 885 28.65 21.93 26.80
C GLU A 885 27.39 21.32 27.45
N PHE A 886 27.30 21.38 28.79
CA PHE A 886 26.22 20.77 29.57
C PHE A 886 25.36 21.83 30.28
N CYS A 887 25.13 22.97 29.63
CA CYS A 887 24.17 23.96 30.09
C CYS A 887 23.32 24.46 28.91
N ASP A 888 22.02 24.56 29.11
CA ASP A 888 21.08 25.10 28.12
C ASP A 888 21.29 26.61 28.01
N HIS A 889 21.95 27.03 26.94
CA HIS A 889 22.22 28.43 26.63
C HIS A 889 21.27 28.90 25.52
N GLU A 890 20.50 29.94 25.81
CA GLU A 890 19.44 30.43 24.94
C GLU A 890 19.99 31.48 23.98
N HIS A 891 19.48 31.53 22.75
CA HIS A 891 19.98 32.37 21.67
C HIS A 891 18.88 33.27 21.12
N HIS A 892 18.79 34.47 21.69
CA HIS A 892 17.70 35.40 21.44
C HIS A 892 18.02 36.38 20.31
N TYR A 893 17.07 36.53 19.40
CA TYR A 893 17.10 37.44 18.26
C TYR A 893 15.98 38.48 18.38
N TYR A 894 16.31 39.76 18.21
CA TYR A 894 15.34 40.86 18.29
C TYR A 894 15.45 41.76 17.06
N LEU A 895 14.32 42.06 16.43
CA LEU A 895 14.22 43.00 15.32
C LEU A 895 12.89 43.77 15.40
N ASN A 896 12.94 45.10 15.32
CA ASN A 896 11.77 46.00 15.22
C ASN A 896 10.65 45.84 16.28
N GLY A 897 10.92 45.13 17.38
CA GLY A 897 9.96 44.85 18.47
C GLY A 897 9.53 43.38 18.54
N PHE A 898 9.80 42.61 17.49
CA PHE A 898 9.65 41.15 17.47
C PHE A 898 10.84 40.44 18.13
N HIS A 899 10.62 39.17 18.47
CA HIS A 899 11.57 38.34 19.21
C HIS A 899 11.34 36.84 18.94
N ALA A 900 12.42 36.11 18.68
CA ALA A 900 12.47 34.64 18.71
C ALA A 900 13.78 34.18 19.37
N TYR A 901 13.87 32.91 19.70
CA TYR A 901 15.09 32.32 20.25
C TYR A 901 15.22 30.84 19.94
N GLU A 902 16.47 30.39 19.89
CA GLU A 902 16.87 28.99 19.87
C GLU A 902 17.30 28.56 21.29
N TRP A 903 17.11 27.29 21.65
CA TRP A 903 17.47 26.69 22.94
C TRP A 903 17.72 25.18 22.77
N HIS A 904 18.30 24.52 23.77
CA HIS A 904 18.83 23.15 23.64
C HIS A 904 18.32 22.22 24.76
N PRO A 905 17.06 21.77 24.71
CA PRO A 905 16.39 21.03 25.79
C PRO A 905 17.11 19.77 26.27
N ILE A 906 17.75 19.03 25.35
CA ILE A 906 18.33 17.70 25.63
C ILE A 906 19.40 17.73 26.73
N VAL A 907 20.03 18.89 26.97
CA VAL A 907 21.06 19.11 28.00
C VAL A 907 20.62 18.69 29.40
N GLY A 908 19.33 18.83 29.72
CA GLY A 908 18.79 18.45 31.02
C GLY A 908 18.75 16.94 31.28
N ASP A 909 18.94 16.13 30.25
CA ASP A 909 18.77 14.68 30.28
C ASP A 909 20.12 13.94 30.21
N SER A 910 20.37 13.08 31.20
CA SER A 910 21.55 12.22 31.24
C SER A 910 21.62 11.20 30.09
N GLN A 911 20.50 10.96 29.42
CA GLN A 911 20.36 10.10 28.24
C GLN A 911 19.84 10.90 27.02
N GLY A 912 20.00 12.23 27.02
CA GLY A 912 19.46 13.10 25.98
C GLY A 912 19.92 12.69 24.57
N CYS A 913 21.21 12.47 24.35
CA CYS A 913 21.74 12.02 23.06
C CYS A 913 21.50 10.53 22.79
N GLU A 914 21.36 9.70 23.84
CA GLU A 914 20.99 8.28 23.71
C GLU A 914 19.60 8.11 23.08
N LYS A 915 18.70 9.09 23.27
CA LYS A 915 17.33 9.09 22.75
C LYS A 915 17.23 9.58 21.30
N GLU A 916 18.25 10.27 20.79
CA GLU A 916 18.29 10.84 19.43
C GLU A 916 18.93 9.88 18.40
N VAL A 917 19.02 8.58 18.70
CA VAL A 917 19.54 7.54 17.77
C VAL A 917 18.73 7.48 16.48
N ASP A 918 17.40 7.55 16.55
CA ASP A 918 16.50 7.60 15.38
C ASP A 918 16.62 8.93 14.58
N ARG A 919 17.46 9.85 15.05
CA ARG A 919 17.74 11.16 14.44
C ARG A 919 19.22 11.34 14.10
N GLY A 920 19.95 10.23 13.96
CA GLY A 920 21.32 10.22 13.46
C GLY A 920 22.43 10.24 14.51
N VAL A 921 22.13 10.01 15.79
CA VAL A 921 23.20 9.70 16.76
C VAL A 921 23.69 8.27 16.54
N VAL A 922 24.94 8.11 16.11
CA VAL A 922 25.59 6.79 16.03
C VAL A 922 25.54 6.10 17.40
N ALA A 923 24.95 4.91 17.46
CA ALA A 923 24.79 4.17 18.72
C ALA A 923 26.12 3.66 19.30
N ASN A 924 26.09 3.20 20.56
CA ASN A 924 27.07 2.25 21.12
C ASN A 924 28.55 2.68 21.11
N GLN A 925 28.81 3.98 21.21
CA GLN A 925 30.16 4.53 21.14
C GLN A 925 30.97 4.29 22.44
N PHE A 926 32.30 4.33 22.35
CA PHE A 926 33.23 4.00 23.46
C PHE A 926 33.50 5.14 24.45
N GLY A 927 32.67 6.18 24.47
CA GLY A 927 32.82 7.36 25.31
C GLY A 927 31.48 7.89 25.81
N SER A 928 31.47 9.11 26.34
CA SER A 928 30.32 9.71 27.03
C SER A 928 29.19 10.17 26.07
N TRP A 929 28.91 9.41 25.02
CA TRP A 929 27.91 9.71 23.99
C TRP A 929 26.45 9.85 24.51
N PRO A 930 25.98 9.16 25.58
CA PRO A 930 24.57 9.24 25.98
C PRO A 930 24.09 10.62 26.49
N PHE A 931 24.97 11.40 27.12
CA PHE A 931 24.59 12.64 27.79
C PHE A 931 24.17 13.71 26.79
N GLY A 932 23.01 14.34 27.01
CA GLY A 932 22.57 15.48 26.22
C GLY A 932 23.49 16.69 26.34
N ARG A 933 23.67 17.43 25.25
CA ARG A 933 24.61 18.55 25.13
C ARG A 933 24.00 19.71 24.36
N ALA A 934 24.60 20.89 24.50
CA ALA A 934 23.99 22.13 24.05
C ALA A 934 24.20 22.34 22.53
N GLY A 935 23.24 21.86 21.74
CA GLY A 935 23.17 22.04 20.29
C GLY A 935 23.85 20.94 19.46
N TRP A 936 24.24 19.82 20.07
CA TRP A 936 24.89 18.70 19.38
C TRP A 936 24.82 17.40 20.17
N CYS A 937 25.10 16.28 19.51
CA CYS A 937 25.44 15.00 20.12
C CYS A 937 26.72 14.44 19.51
N ALA A 938 27.46 13.63 20.28
CA ALA A 938 28.66 12.97 19.75
C ALA A 938 28.24 11.96 18.68
N GLY A 939 28.87 11.98 17.50
CA GLY A 939 28.47 11.12 16.38
C GLY A 939 27.15 11.50 15.71
N GLN A 940 26.77 12.78 15.74
CA GLN A 940 25.65 13.36 15.00
C GLN A 940 26.14 14.56 14.17
N ASP A 941 25.40 14.88 13.11
CA ASP A 941 25.52 16.14 12.40
C ASP A 941 24.99 17.33 13.24
N VAL A 942 25.38 18.54 12.85
CA VAL A 942 24.88 19.77 13.51
C VAL A 942 23.94 20.48 12.55
N LYS A 943 22.65 20.14 12.66
CA LYS A 943 21.56 20.72 11.86
C LYS A 943 21.47 22.24 12.08
N GLN A 944 21.02 22.95 11.04
CA GLN A 944 20.86 24.41 11.08
C GLN A 944 19.52 24.79 11.73
N TRP A 945 19.53 25.72 12.69
CA TRP A 945 18.31 26.38 13.15
C TRP A 945 17.96 27.53 12.20
N THR A 946 16.78 27.46 11.60
CA THR A 946 16.29 28.46 10.65
C THR A 946 15.01 29.11 11.16
N TYR A 947 14.90 30.43 11.04
CA TYR A 947 13.71 31.17 11.47
C TYR A 947 13.39 32.34 10.54
N ASP A 948 12.15 32.39 10.04
CA ASP A 948 11.68 33.44 9.14
C ASP A 948 11.44 34.76 9.87
N ILE A 949 11.99 35.85 9.33
CA ILE A 949 11.87 37.21 9.86
C ILE A 949 11.30 38.20 8.84
N THR A 950 10.70 37.72 7.75
CA THR A 950 10.19 38.52 6.62
C THR A 950 9.22 39.61 7.11
N ASP A 951 8.23 39.25 7.91
CA ASP A 951 7.24 40.17 8.51
C ASP A 951 7.83 41.15 9.53
N TRP A 952 9.07 40.94 9.98
CA TRP A 952 9.72 41.79 10.97
C TRP A 952 10.47 42.96 10.32
N ILE A 953 10.74 42.88 9.02
CA ILE A 953 11.59 43.82 8.27
C ILE A 953 10.81 45.06 7.84
N ASP A 954 11.28 46.25 8.24
CA ASP A 954 10.76 47.52 7.72
C ASP A 954 11.54 47.89 6.44
N ASN A 955 10.90 47.70 5.29
CA ASN A 955 11.45 48.03 3.98
C ASN A 955 11.59 49.55 3.72
N SER A 956 11.05 50.41 4.59
CA SER A 956 11.15 51.86 4.47
C SER A 956 12.32 52.49 5.25
N THR A 957 12.97 51.73 6.14
CA THR A 957 14.05 52.25 7.01
C THR A 957 15.26 51.31 7.10
N GLN A 958 16.20 51.65 7.99
CA GLN A 958 17.36 50.80 8.29
C GLN A 958 17.02 49.90 9.49
N ASN A 959 17.06 48.60 9.25
CA ASN A 959 16.73 47.56 10.21
C ASN A 959 17.93 47.31 11.15
N ASN A 960 17.65 46.90 12.39
CA ASN A 960 18.66 46.65 13.41
C ASN A 960 18.35 45.31 14.12
N LEU A 961 18.97 44.24 13.64
CA LEU A 961 18.91 42.92 14.27
C LEU A 961 19.87 42.89 15.48
N LYS A 962 19.41 42.34 16.60
CA LYS A 962 20.21 42.16 17.82
C LYS A 962 20.22 40.69 18.23
N TYR A 963 21.37 40.23 18.69
CA TYR A 963 21.58 38.87 19.19
C TYR A 963 22.07 38.89 20.64
N ARG A 964 21.54 37.99 21.47
CA ARG A 964 22.00 37.75 22.85
C ARG A 964 22.06 36.26 23.17
N GLY A 965 23.18 35.80 23.72
CA GLY A 965 23.27 34.50 24.37
C GLY A 965 22.96 34.63 25.86
N LEU A 966 21.96 33.92 26.36
CA LEU A 966 21.49 33.98 27.75
C LEU A 966 21.57 32.59 28.41
N PHE A 967 21.43 32.56 29.73
CA PHE A 967 21.26 31.35 30.52
C PHE A 967 20.15 31.60 31.53
N ASN A 968 19.06 30.82 31.46
CA ASN A 968 17.83 31.04 32.24
C ASN A 968 17.29 32.49 32.09
N GLY A 969 17.24 33.00 30.86
CA GLY A 969 16.78 34.35 30.50
C GLY A 969 17.67 35.50 31.00
N GLN A 970 18.88 35.22 31.50
CA GLN A 970 19.78 36.22 32.11
C GLN A 970 21.20 36.18 31.54
N GLU A 971 21.99 37.24 31.79
CA GLU A 971 23.41 37.24 31.45
C GLU A 971 24.15 36.19 32.30
N TYR A 972 24.79 35.22 31.65
CA TYR A 972 25.52 34.16 32.34
C TYR A 972 26.76 34.69 33.08
N VAL A 973 26.80 34.60 34.41
CA VAL A 973 27.96 34.99 35.23
C VAL A 973 28.54 33.76 35.92
N PRO A 974 29.66 33.19 35.42
CA PRO A 974 30.27 31.99 36.00
C PRO A 974 30.84 32.26 37.40
N GLN A 975 30.77 31.26 38.28
CA GLN A 975 31.24 31.39 39.67
C GLN A 975 32.77 31.24 39.84
N ASP A 976 33.44 30.50 38.95
CA ASP A 976 34.91 30.46 38.89
C ASP A 976 35.43 31.00 37.54
N THR A 977 36.54 31.73 37.57
CA THR A 977 37.23 32.31 36.40
C THR A 977 38.58 31.63 36.10
N ASN A 978 38.93 30.55 36.81
CA ASN A 978 40.18 29.81 36.69
C ASN A 978 40.32 28.96 35.39
N GLY A 979 40.32 29.62 34.24
CA GLY A 979 41.13 29.20 33.09
C GLY A 979 40.59 28.13 32.13
N GLY A 980 39.46 27.46 32.40
CA GLY A 980 38.82 26.61 31.38
C GLY A 980 38.11 27.41 30.29
N SER A 981 38.18 26.92 29.05
CA SER A 981 37.42 27.47 27.93
C SER A 981 35.93 27.13 28.11
N ARG A 982 35.08 28.15 28.10
CA ARG A 982 33.62 28.00 27.98
C ARG A 982 33.24 28.69 26.69
N GLU A 983 32.96 27.95 25.62
CA GLU A 983 32.91 28.52 24.28
C GLU A 983 31.64 28.13 23.55
N ILE A 984 30.84 29.12 23.17
CA ILE A 984 29.77 28.94 22.20
C ILE A 984 30.41 29.08 20.82
N ARG A 985 30.29 28.05 19.99
CA ARG A 985 30.62 28.07 18.55
C ARG A 985 29.35 28.40 17.79
N ALA A 986 29.07 29.68 17.56
CA ALA A 986 27.94 30.13 16.76
C ALA A 986 28.41 30.66 15.39
N ASN A 987 27.75 30.21 14.33
CA ASN A 987 27.84 30.69 12.96
C ASN A 987 26.43 31.15 12.56
N ILE A 988 26.16 32.46 12.57
CA ILE A 988 24.80 32.99 12.39
C ILE A 988 24.76 33.92 11.18
N TRP A 989 23.87 33.62 10.24
CA TRP A 989 23.65 34.30 8.98
C TRP A 989 22.27 34.96 8.92
N LEU A 990 22.20 36.04 8.17
CA LEU A 990 20.95 36.56 7.61
C LEU A 990 20.97 36.19 6.12
N VAL A 991 20.04 35.33 5.71
CA VAL A 991 19.93 34.79 4.34
C VAL A 991 18.67 35.33 3.68
N TRP A 992 18.79 35.68 2.40
CA TRP A 992 17.73 36.24 1.57
C TRP A 992 17.33 35.25 0.48
N TYR A 993 16.03 35.16 0.25
CA TYR A 993 15.44 34.22 -0.71
C TYR A 993 14.69 35.00 -1.80
N VAL A 994 14.72 34.46 -3.02
CA VAL A 994 13.82 34.84 -4.10
C VAL A 994 12.74 33.78 -4.23
N GLN A 995 11.60 34.16 -4.77
CA GLN A 995 10.63 33.19 -5.28
C GLN A 995 11.24 32.53 -6.53
N ASN A 996 11.11 31.21 -6.65
CA ASN A 996 11.54 30.48 -7.84
C ASN A 996 10.65 30.80 -9.07
#